data_AF-A0A8S4BTV8-F1
#
_entry.id   AF-A0A8S4BTV8-F1
#
_cell.length_a   1.000
_cell.length_b   1.000
_cell.length_c   1.000
_cell.angle_alpha   90.00
_cell.angle_beta   90.00
_cell.angle_gamma   90.00
#
_symmetry.space_group_name_H-M   'P 1'
#
loop_
_entity.id
_entity.type
_entity.pdbx_description
1 polymer ?
#
loop_
_entity_poly.entity_id
_entity_poly.type
_entity_poly.pdbx_seq_one_letter_code
_entity_poly.pdbx_strand_id
1 'polypeptide(L)'
;MQLSEAPVMADTIALPLEEFIASLDNDSLPKILQVCSGVYFQGSVYEISGSEVCFSTGDLIKVIGIELLSVSCEDVSSNEKFVLPINHTGLFKVVPEAIAYNSVEELLSLRPVGLESSLPFTFTSSSKMTLGALSLGSGRTFTVLSIDRREGEEDQVRCHVKGPDDVSAEVRIPMSSRGEFYECESEECFTLKEIMSSPCLRSRRFRFVNTTKYERPLVFSPVYEVHAIMSLRKHVLKFPSNLEVDVVDVTHISKDMHFVTPLSLTEVLTQPDESFPAVMEILEGPEPPALFKCSWLPELNKNQRLVFHQKGTMAMALLSSLKGRKTKQYFLASQQYGGRLRRRPREFNSVYELYVASTQKPGLKVSVTRNCEEVEEEGLPALSVGDQLEIVRCSRMEVPCEKDQKQSIEALLCQCLPDPNDVDDDEDGEEVREETEKTEVLLPLYMQGHFVEVLGDNKKYRLDDLMKEFSSPLDVKVVSRDTELETDPLVGFASLRIEGALMEPTIQASFPHRPDLRFQIPAQWLSLSVCFTEDPLPGPQDQPPKVCTESVLEVTDTFFYEYHKKGNPDEAPPPRPPKRDLTSHTSKSKKKPHKSMKSKDNPQKSIPTDQFSVLTLTNKKKGPAPPPPGDLDCEPPPIAPRKLSDSGMGTVKAKPNTYVTQTQRKVPWNDIPADMDSDHDYETVDDTLVAMMKTAQESVTFY
;
A
#
# COMPACT_ATOMS: atom_id res chain seq x y z
N MET A 1 -25.67 25.51 35.58
CA MET A 1 -26.56 26.70 35.62
C MET A 1 -26.73 27.13 34.18
N GLN A 2 -27.99 27.25 33.73
CA GLN A 2 -28.46 27.60 32.38
C GLN A 2 -28.13 26.62 31.23
N LEU A 3 -29.11 25.75 30.96
CA LEU A 3 -29.43 25.27 29.61
C LEU A 3 -29.59 26.49 28.70
N SER A 4 -28.65 26.71 27.77
CA SER A 4 -28.84 27.68 26.69
C SER A 4 -29.61 27.00 25.57
N GLU A 5 -30.75 27.59 25.22
CA GLU A 5 -31.63 27.22 24.12
C GLU A 5 -30.85 27.00 22.82
N ALA A 6 -31.19 25.92 22.11
CA ALA A 6 -30.73 25.67 20.76
C ALA A 6 -31.11 26.85 19.84
N PRO A 7 -30.18 27.42 19.07
CA PRO A 7 -30.52 28.45 18.11
C PRO A 7 -31.40 27.83 17.02
N VAL A 8 -32.49 28.52 16.73
CA VAL A 8 -33.46 28.21 15.67
C VAL A 8 -32.72 27.94 14.36
N MET A 9 -32.82 26.70 13.89
CA MET A 9 -32.28 26.21 12.61
C MET A 9 -32.86 27.06 11.47
N ALA A 10 -32.02 27.88 10.84
CA ALA A 10 -32.34 28.44 9.53
C ALA A 10 -32.34 27.30 8.50
N ASP A 11 -33.38 27.25 7.66
CA ASP A 11 -33.69 26.22 6.66
C ASP A 11 -32.47 25.68 5.87
N THR A 12 -31.76 24.71 6.44
CA THR A 12 -30.72 23.98 5.73
C THR A 12 -31.28 22.58 5.50
N ILE A 13 -31.64 22.30 4.26
CA ILE A 13 -32.27 21.04 3.85
C ILE A 13 -31.26 19.91 4.06
N ALA A 14 -31.64 18.89 4.82
CA ALA A 14 -30.84 17.67 4.95
C ALA A 14 -30.85 16.91 3.62
N LEU A 15 -29.67 16.51 3.14
CA LEU A 15 -29.50 15.77 1.89
C LEU A 15 -28.86 14.41 2.16
N PRO A 16 -29.18 13.38 1.36
CA PRO A 16 -28.43 12.13 1.40
C PRO A 16 -26.94 12.39 1.15
N LEU A 17 -26.07 11.71 1.89
CA LEU A 17 -24.62 11.86 1.79
C LEU A 17 -24.13 11.69 0.35
N GLU A 18 -24.68 10.71 -0.38
CA GLU A 18 -24.31 10.44 -1.78
C GLU A 18 -24.55 11.66 -2.68
N GLU A 19 -25.71 12.29 -2.54
CA GLU A 19 -26.11 13.45 -3.33
C GLU A 19 -25.30 14.69 -2.97
N PHE A 20 -25.10 14.92 -1.66
CA PHE A 20 -24.28 16.03 -1.18
C PHE A 20 -22.84 15.91 -1.70
N ILE A 21 -22.19 14.76 -1.50
CA ILE A 21 -20.80 14.54 -1.93
C ILE A 21 -20.67 14.63 -3.45
N ALA A 22 -21.63 14.12 -4.22
CA ALA A 22 -21.61 14.19 -5.69
C ALA A 22 -21.71 15.62 -6.25
N SER A 23 -22.21 16.56 -5.45
CA SER A 23 -22.30 17.99 -5.77
C SER A 23 -21.03 18.78 -5.45
N LEU A 24 -20.12 18.22 -4.65
CA LEU A 24 -18.89 18.89 -4.24
C LEU A 24 -17.80 18.82 -5.31
N ASP A 25 -16.97 19.86 -5.34
CA ASP A 25 -15.69 19.86 -6.04
C ASP A 25 -14.55 19.74 -5.01
N ASN A 26 -13.43 19.09 -5.37
CA ASN A 26 -12.29 18.95 -4.46
C ASN A 26 -11.71 20.32 -4.05
N ASP A 27 -11.79 21.32 -4.93
CA ASP A 27 -11.37 22.70 -4.65
C ASP A 27 -12.27 23.41 -3.61
N SER A 28 -13.46 22.87 -3.33
CA SER A 28 -14.41 23.43 -2.36
C SER A 28 -14.22 22.90 -0.93
N LEU A 29 -13.31 21.95 -0.74
CA LEU A 29 -12.99 21.33 0.55
C LEU A 29 -11.97 22.18 1.34
N PRO A 30 -11.99 22.14 2.69
CA PRO A 30 -12.76 21.24 3.55
C PRO A 30 -14.20 21.70 3.80
N LYS A 31 -15.10 20.73 4.01
CA LYS A 31 -16.51 20.95 4.38
C LYS A 31 -16.83 20.25 5.70
N ILE A 32 -17.60 20.90 6.58
CA ILE A 32 -18.04 20.34 7.86
C ILE A 32 -19.51 19.95 7.75
N LEU A 33 -19.79 18.67 7.93
CA LEU A 33 -21.11 18.08 7.83
C LEU A 33 -21.60 17.65 9.21
N GLN A 34 -22.86 17.88 9.49
CA GLN A 34 -23.56 17.31 10.64
C GLN A 34 -24.43 16.15 10.18
N VAL A 35 -24.31 15.01 10.86
CA VAL A 35 -25.16 13.84 10.62
C VAL A 35 -26.53 14.07 11.24
N CYS A 36 -27.58 14.04 10.43
CA CYS A 36 -28.96 14.24 10.89
C CYS A 36 -29.66 12.90 11.19
N SER A 37 -29.52 11.95 10.27
CA SER A 37 -30.13 10.63 10.36
C SER A 37 -29.27 9.60 9.64
N GLY A 38 -29.40 8.34 10.03
CA GLY A 38 -28.80 7.23 9.32
C GLY A 38 -29.47 5.92 9.72
N VAL A 39 -29.57 4.98 8.78
CA VAL A 39 -30.11 3.65 9.05
C VAL A 39 -28.95 2.68 9.17
N TYR A 40 -28.61 2.29 10.39
CA TYR A 40 -27.64 1.23 10.68
C TYR A 40 -28.40 -0.04 11.05
N PHE A 41 -28.19 -1.14 10.35
CA PHE A 41 -28.72 -2.41 10.78
C PHE A 41 -27.97 -2.86 12.04
N GLN A 42 -28.69 -3.43 13.01
CA GLN A 42 -28.08 -3.94 14.23
C GLN A 42 -27.09 -5.08 13.85
N GLY A 43 -25.79 -4.84 14.05
CA GLY A 43 -24.71 -5.72 13.61
C GLY A 43 -23.98 -5.29 12.34
N SER A 44 -24.41 -4.23 11.65
CA SER A 44 -23.67 -3.60 10.55
C SER A 44 -22.73 -2.52 11.10
N VAL A 45 -21.69 -2.94 11.82
CA VAL A 45 -20.50 -2.11 11.89
C VAL A 45 -19.88 -2.19 10.51
N TYR A 46 -19.82 -1.06 9.80
CA TYR A 46 -19.11 -1.04 8.53
C TYR A 46 -17.62 -1.15 8.84
N GLU A 47 -17.07 -2.36 8.72
CA GLU A 47 -15.63 -2.57 8.69
C GLU A 47 -15.14 -2.17 7.29
N ILE A 48 -14.82 -0.89 7.12
CA ILE A 48 -14.30 -0.35 5.87
C ILE A 48 -12.79 -0.26 6.04
N SER A 49 -12.06 -1.09 5.28
CA SER A 49 -10.59 -1.12 5.31
C SER A 49 -10.02 -1.33 6.74
N GLY A 50 -10.66 -2.18 7.55
CA GLY A 50 -10.25 -2.48 8.92
C GLY A 50 -10.61 -1.42 9.96
N SER A 51 -11.39 -0.38 9.59
CA SER A 51 -11.90 0.64 10.51
C SER A 51 -13.41 0.53 10.68
N GLU A 52 -13.87 0.46 11.93
CA GLU A 52 -15.29 0.49 12.28
C GLU A 52 -15.85 1.92 12.11
N VAL A 53 -16.66 2.13 11.08
CA VAL A 53 -17.33 3.42 10.84
C VAL A 53 -18.81 3.32 11.27
N CYS A 54 -19.16 4.11 12.28
CA CYS A 54 -20.52 4.29 12.76
C CYS A 54 -20.71 5.78 13.05
N PHE A 55 -21.76 6.38 12.49
CA PHE A 55 -22.10 7.77 12.78
C PHE A 55 -23.38 7.84 13.62
N SER A 56 -23.34 8.64 14.66
CA SER A 56 -24.51 8.97 15.48
C SER A 56 -25.13 10.26 14.97
N THR A 57 -26.45 10.40 15.14
CA THR A 57 -27.12 11.69 14.93
C THR A 57 -26.45 12.77 15.78
N GLY A 58 -26.05 13.87 15.14
CA GLY A 58 -25.33 14.98 15.74
C GLY A 58 -23.81 14.93 15.53
N ASP A 59 -23.25 13.82 15.02
CA ASP A 59 -21.82 13.72 14.73
C ASP A 59 -21.39 14.75 13.69
N LEU A 60 -20.18 15.30 13.89
CA LEU A 60 -19.59 16.32 13.03
C LEU A 60 -18.41 15.73 12.27
N ILE A 61 -18.48 15.81 10.95
CA ILE A 61 -17.56 15.17 10.01
C ILE A 61 -16.96 16.28 9.13
N LYS A 62 -15.65 16.49 9.23
CA LYS A 62 -14.91 17.38 8.33
C LYS A 62 -14.38 16.60 7.14
N VAL A 63 -15.04 16.74 6.00
CA VAL A 63 -14.59 16.18 4.71
C VAL A 63 -13.38 16.98 4.24
N ILE A 64 -12.27 16.29 4.00
CA ILE A 64 -10.98 16.87 3.58
C ILE A 64 -10.57 16.46 2.18
N GLY A 65 -11.14 15.38 1.64
CA GLY A 65 -10.88 14.89 0.28
C GLY A 65 -11.98 13.95 -0.20
N ILE A 66 -12.18 13.91 -1.52
CA ILE A 66 -13.07 12.93 -2.17
C ILE A 66 -12.38 12.32 -3.40
N GLU A 67 -12.45 11.00 -3.52
CA GLU A 67 -11.89 10.25 -4.65
C GLU A 67 -12.98 9.38 -5.27
N LEU A 68 -13.15 9.38 -6.59
CA LEU A 68 -14.11 8.48 -7.23
C LEU A 68 -13.68 7.04 -6.94
N LEU A 69 -14.58 6.23 -6.38
CA LEU A 69 -14.31 4.83 -5.99
C LEU A 69 -14.94 3.85 -6.99
N SER A 70 -16.19 4.10 -7.36
CA SER A 70 -16.94 3.27 -8.31
C SER A 70 -18.14 4.03 -8.86
N VAL A 71 -18.88 3.40 -9.79
CA VAL A 71 -20.12 3.98 -10.33
C VAL A 71 -21.29 3.04 -10.06
N SER A 72 -22.30 3.54 -9.36
CA SER A 72 -23.58 2.87 -9.18
C SER A 72 -24.39 3.00 -10.47
N CYS A 73 -24.93 1.88 -10.94
CA CYS A 73 -25.70 1.78 -12.16
C CYS A 73 -27.10 1.30 -11.82
N GLU A 74 -28.11 2.08 -12.18
CA GLU A 74 -29.50 1.75 -11.96
C GLU A 74 -30.21 1.46 -13.29
N ASP A 75 -30.77 0.27 -13.42
CA ASP A 75 -31.66 -0.08 -14.54
C ASP A 75 -33.03 0.58 -14.29
N VAL A 76 -33.36 1.57 -15.12
CA VAL A 76 -34.60 2.36 -15.01
C VAL A 76 -35.86 1.50 -15.14
N SER A 77 -35.77 0.34 -15.79
CA SER A 77 -36.92 -0.53 -16.02
C SER A 77 -37.17 -1.53 -14.88
N SER A 78 -36.12 -1.99 -14.19
CA SER A 78 -36.22 -2.96 -13.10
C SER A 78 -35.98 -2.37 -11.70
N ASN A 79 -35.47 -1.14 -11.62
CA ASN A 79 -34.90 -0.52 -10.41
C ASN A 79 -33.84 -1.41 -9.74
N GLU A 80 -33.16 -2.26 -10.51
CA GLU A 80 -32.04 -3.04 -10.03
C GLU A 80 -30.77 -2.19 -10.07
N LYS A 81 -30.03 -2.17 -8.95
CA LYS A 81 -28.77 -1.46 -8.82
C LYS A 81 -27.60 -2.43 -8.82
N PHE A 82 -26.55 -2.11 -9.57
CA PHE A 82 -25.28 -2.82 -9.58
C PHE A 82 -24.12 -1.83 -9.69
N VAL A 83 -22.89 -2.25 -9.35
CA VAL A 83 -21.72 -1.36 -9.32
C VAL A 83 -20.77 -1.71 -10.46
N LEU A 84 -20.27 -0.69 -11.15
CA LEU A 84 -19.20 -0.80 -12.15
C LEU A 84 -17.90 -0.18 -11.64
N PRO A 85 -16.73 -0.81 -11.92
CA PRO A 85 -15.43 -0.24 -11.59
C PRO A 85 -15.11 0.96 -12.49
N ILE A 86 -14.30 1.90 -12.00
CA ILE A 86 -13.93 3.13 -12.73
C ILE A 86 -13.20 2.82 -14.04
N ASN A 87 -12.39 1.76 -14.05
CA ASN A 87 -11.62 1.32 -15.21
C ASN A 87 -12.42 0.44 -16.19
N HIS A 88 -13.75 0.47 -16.11
CA HIS A 88 -14.61 -0.28 -17.00
C HIS A 88 -14.45 0.21 -18.46
N THR A 89 -14.15 -0.72 -19.37
CA THR A 89 -13.83 -0.44 -20.78
C THR A 89 -15.06 -0.39 -21.69
N GLY A 90 -16.24 -0.61 -21.14
CA GLY A 90 -17.49 -0.58 -21.89
C GLY A 90 -17.84 0.82 -22.41
N LEU A 91 -18.47 0.84 -23.59
CA LEU A 91 -18.97 2.05 -24.23
C LEU A 91 -20.49 2.18 -24.05
N PHE A 92 -20.92 3.42 -23.85
CA PHE A 92 -22.29 3.77 -23.52
C PHE A 92 -22.83 4.82 -24.48
N LYS A 93 -24.04 4.61 -24.99
CA LYS A 93 -24.73 5.51 -25.91
C LYS A 93 -25.82 6.27 -25.16
N VAL A 94 -25.93 7.58 -25.37
CA VAL A 94 -26.97 8.40 -24.72
C VAL A 94 -28.35 7.98 -25.22
N VAL A 95 -29.31 7.87 -24.31
CA VAL A 95 -30.73 7.67 -24.64
C VAL A 95 -31.40 9.04 -24.69
N PRO A 96 -31.99 9.43 -25.84
CA PRO A 96 -32.76 10.67 -25.91
C PRO A 96 -33.97 10.66 -24.97
N GLU A 97 -34.30 11.82 -24.42
CA GLU A 97 -35.45 12.00 -23.55
C GLU A 97 -36.75 11.85 -24.35
N ALA A 98 -37.73 11.18 -23.73
CA ALA A 98 -39.06 11.04 -24.31
C ALA A 98 -39.89 12.33 -24.24
N ILE A 99 -39.45 13.33 -23.47
CA ILE A 99 -40.16 14.58 -23.22
C ILE A 99 -39.54 15.69 -24.07
N ALA A 100 -40.36 16.48 -24.75
CA ALA A 100 -39.91 17.62 -25.55
C ALA A 100 -39.13 18.65 -24.71
N TYR A 101 -38.13 19.25 -25.33
CA TYR A 101 -37.46 20.46 -24.88
C TYR A 101 -38.25 21.68 -25.35
N ASN A 102 -38.35 22.71 -24.51
CA ASN A 102 -39.21 23.88 -24.76
C ASN A 102 -38.51 24.98 -25.57
N SER A 103 -37.19 24.93 -25.64
CA SER A 103 -36.35 25.86 -26.39
C SER A 103 -35.11 25.19 -26.95
N VAL A 104 -34.52 25.80 -27.97
CA VAL A 104 -33.24 25.36 -28.55
C VAL A 104 -32.10 25.52 -27.53
N GLU A 105 -32.13 26.57 -26.71
CA GLU A 105 -31.21 26.75 -25.59
C GLU A 105 -31.24 25.59 -24.59
N GLU A 106 -32.44 25.20 -24.15
CA GLU A 106 -32.61 24.09 -23.21
C GLU A 106 -32.09 22.77 -23.79
N LEU A 107 -32.39 22.50 -25.06
CA LEU A 107 -31.90 21.31 -25.79
C LEU A 107 -30.37 21.25 -25.83
N LEU A 108 -29.71 22.38 -26.08
CA LEU A 108 -28.24 22.44 -26.21
C LEU A 108 -27.52 22.53 -24.86
N SER A 109 -28.19 23.02 -23.81
CA SER A 109 -27.60 23.18 -22.47
C SER A 109 -27.20 21.87 -21.78
N LEU A 110 -27.84 20.75 -22.14
CA LEU A 110 -27.57 19.42 -21.56
C LEU A 110 -26.46 18.65 -22.28
N ARG A 111 -25.80 19.25 -23.28
CA ARG A 111 -24.62 18.66 -23.92
C ARG A 111 -23.36 18.95 -23.09
N PRO A 112 -22.37 18.03 -23.06
CA PRO A 112 -21.12 18.25 -22.34
C PRO A 112 -20.46 19.56 -22.77
N VAL A 113 -19.88 20.28 -21.81
CA VAL A 113 -19.19 21.56 -22.05
C VAL A 113 -18.01 21.30 -22.98
N GLY A 114 -18.18 21.75 -24.22
CA GLY A 114 -17.25 21.51 -25.33
C GLY A 114 -17.99 21.22 -26.64
N LEU A 115 -19.08 21.95 -26.92
CA LEU A 115 -19.97 21.74 -28.08
C LEU A 115 -19.24 21.66 -29.42
N GLU A 116 -18.05 22.26 -29.53
CA GLU A 116 -17.15 22.14 -30.70
C GLU A 116 -16.61 20.72 -30.94
N SER A 117 -16.57 19.86 -29.92
CA SER A 117 -16.03 18.48 -29.97
C SER A 117 -17.08 17.39 -30.22
N SER A 118 -18.37 17.73 -30.17
CA SER A 118 -19.51 16.80 -30.26
C SER A 118 -20.51 17.16 -31.36
N LEU A 119 -20.00 17.76 -32.45
CA LEU A 119 -20.76 18.05 -33.66
C LEU A 119 -20.41 17.03 -34.74
N PRO A 120 -21.37 16.60 -35.59
CA PRO A 120 -22.72 17.15 -35.75
C PRO A 120 -23.77 16.51 -34.82
N PHE A 121 -24.70 17.33 -34.31
CA PHE A 121 -25.83 16.89 -33.49
C PHE A 121 -27.17 17.07 -34.23
N THR A 122 -28.12 16.13 -34.08
CA THR A 122 -29.43 16.19 -34.77
C THR A 122 -30.60 16.29 -33.81
N PHE A 123 -31.58 17.12 -34.14
CA PHE A 123 -32.85 17.23 -33.43
C PHE A 123 -34.01 17.42 -34.39
N THR A 124 -35.23 17.25 -33.90
CA THR A 124 -36.47 17.47 -34.64
C THR A 124 -37.37 18.46 -33.91
N SER A 125 -38.20 19.19 -34.66
CA SER A 125 -39.26 20.05 -34.10
C SER A 125 -40.61 19.46 -34.45
N SER A 126 -41.46 19.18 -33.44
CA SER A 126 -42.84 18.73 -33.67
C SER A 126 -43.77 19.86 -34.09
N SER A 127 -43.39 21.11 -33.82
CA SER A 127 -44.13 22.30 -34.26
C SER A 127 -43.58 22.84 -35.59
N LYS A 128 -44.44 23.50 -36.38
CA LYS A 128 -44.02 24.27 -37.54
C LYS A 128 -43.15 25.45 -37.07
N MET A 129 -41.95 25.58 -37.60
CA MET A 129 -41.05 26.71 -37.28
C MET A 129 -41.09 27.76 -38.38
N THR A 130 -41.16 29.03 -38.01
CA THR A 130 -41.05 30.17 -38.93
C THR A 130 -39.78 30.94 -38.63
N LEU A 131 -38.82 30.91 -39.55
CA LEU A 131 -37.53 31.58 -39.48
C LEU A 131 -37.49 32.66 -40.56
N GLY A 132 -37.91 33.88 -40.22
CA GLY A 132 -38.08 34.96 -41.19
C GLY A 132 -39.07 34.59 -42.30
N ALA A 133 -38.61 34.56 -43.56
CA ALA A 133 -39.43 34.19 -44.72
C ALA A 133 -39.55 32.67 -44.95
N LEU A 134 -38.81 31.85 -44.19
CA LEU A 134 -38.78 30.40 -44.33
C LEU A 134 -39.72 29.76 -43.32
N SER A 135 -40.68 28.97 -43.78
CA SER A 135 -41.54 28.16 -42.91
C SER A 135 -41.21 26.68 -43.06
N LEU A 136 -40.70 26.07 -41.99
CA LEU A 136 -40.29 24.67 -41.94
C LEU A 136 -41.42 23.84 -41.33
N GLY A 137 -41.80 22.76 -42.00
CA GLY A 137 -42.86 21.86 -41.54
C GLY A 137 -42.48 21.12 -40.24
N SER A 138 -43.50 20.60 -39.54
CA SER A 138 -43.32 19.74 -38.37
C SER A 138 -42.60 18.42 -38.73
N GLY A 139 -41.83 17.88 -37.80
CA GLY A 139 -41.11 16.61 -37.92
C GLY A 139 -39.84 16.67 -38.77
N ARG A 140 -39.33 17.87 -39.10
CA ARG A 140 -38.09 18.05 -39.87
C ARG A 140 -36.87 17.88 -38.97
N THR A 141 -35.84 17.19 -39.49
CA THR A 141 -34.55 17.01 -38.81
C THR A 141 -33.62 18.18 -39.11
N PHE A 142 -33.04 18.71 -38.06
CA PHE A 142 -32.06 19.79 -38.05
C PHE A 142 -30.74 19.22 -37.56
N THR A 143 -29.67 19.38 -38.33
CA THR A 143 -28.31 19.00 -37.94
C THR A 143 -27.54 20.25 -37.56
N VAL A 144 -27.21 20.42 -36.29
CA VAL A 144 -26.40 21.53 -35.79
C VAL A 144 -24.98 21.43 -36.34
N LEU A 145 -24.47 22.54 -36.86
CA LEU A 145 -23.14 22.68 -37.44
C LEU A 145 -22.20 23.54 -36.58
N SER A 146 -22.72 24.60 -35.96
CA SER A 146 -21.96 25.51 -35.08
C SER A 146 -22.91 26.38 -34.27
N ILE A 147 -22.39 27.00 -33.20
CA ILE A 147 -23.08 28.05 -32.44
C ILE A 147 -22.35 29.36 -32.67
N ASP A 148 -23.03 30.32 -33.29
CA ASP A 148 -22.51 31.66 -33.55
C ASP A 148 -22.82 32.55 -32.35
N ARG A 149 -21.79 32.84 -31.53
CA ARG A 149 -21.86 33.77 -30.39
C ARG A 149 -21.19 35.10 -30.77
N ARG A 150 -21.95 36.19 -30.79
CA ARG A 150 -21.41 37.55 -31.04
C ARG A 150 -21.80 38.48 -29.91
N GLU A 151 -20.82 39.23 -29.41
CA GLU A 151 -21.01 40.17 -28.29
C GLU A 151 -22.07 41.23 -28.65
N GLY A 152 -23.19 41.22 -27.94
CA GLY A 152 -24.31 42.16 -28.15
C GLY A 152 -25.40 41.70 -29.14
N GLU A 153 -25.25 40.54 -29.79
CA GLU A 153 -26.30 39.91 -30.60
C GLU A 153 -26.85 38.66 -29.90
N GLU A 154 -28.07 38.24 -30.26
CA GLU A 154 -28.62 36.98 -29.77
C GLU A 154 -27.84 35.79 -30.33
N ASP A 155 -27.47 34.83 -29.47
CA ASP A 155 -26.78 33.60 -29.89
C ASP A 155 -27.63 32.82 -30.93
N GLN A 156 -27.01 32.48 -32.05
CA GLN A 156 -27.67 31.77 -33.15
C GLN A 156 -27.02 30.41 -33.39
N VAL A 157 -27.85 29.42 -33.64
CA VAL A 157 -27.43 28.06 -33.95
C VAL A 157 -27.51 27.86 -35.45
N ARG A 158 -26.39 27.47 -36.06
CA ARG A 158 -26.31 27.20 -37.49
C ARG A 158 -26.66 25.74 -37.73
N CYS A 159 -27.75 25.49 -38.45
CA CYS A 159 -28.28 24.16 -38.68
C CYS A 159 -28.39 23.85 -40.18
N HIS A 160 -28.11 22.61 -40.54
CA HIS A 160 -28.40 22.02 -41.84
C HIS A 160 -29.77 21.32 -41.80
N VAL A 161 -30.61 21.59 -42.79
CA VAL A 161 -31.96 20.99 -42.91
C VAL A 161 -32.09 20.32 -44.27
N LYS A 162 -32.56 19.07 -44.27
CA LYS A 162 -32.86 18.35 -45.51
C LYS A 162 -34.29 18.62 -45.99
N GLY A 163 -34.40 19.14 -47.21
CA GLY A 163 -35.66 19.39 -47.90
C GLY A 163 -36.30 18.12 -48.48
N PRO A 164 -37.50 18.23 -49.09
CA PRO A 164 -38.25 17.10 -49.65
C PRO A 164 -37.51 16.35 -50.77
N ASP A 165 -36.68 17.03 -51.56
CA ASP A 165 -35.97 16.48 -52.72
C ASP A 165 -34.47 16.25 -52.45
N ASP A 166 -34.10 15.99 -51.19
CA ASP A 166 -32.70 15.86 -50.71
C ASP A 166 -31.85 17.13 -50.92
N VAL A 167 -32.47 18.23 -51.34
CA VAL A 167 -31.88 19.57 -51.37
C VAL A 167 -31.73 20.04 -49.94
N SER A 168 -30.51 20.35 -49.55
CA SER A 168 -30.21 20.83 -48.20
C SER A 168 -30.08 22.35 -48.14
N ALA A 169 -30.57 22.93 -47.05
CA ALA A 169 -30.49 24.35 -46.77
C ALA A 169 -29.87 24.58 -45.40
N GLU A 170 -29.04 25.62 -45.30
CA GLU A 170 -28.48 26.09 -44.04
C GLU A 170 -29.39 27.19 -43.47
N VAL A 171 -29.78 27.04 -42.21
CA VAL A 171 -30.65 27.97 -41.49
C VAL A 171 -30.00 28.37 -40.17
N ARG A 172 -30.19 29.63 -39.76
CA ARG A 172 -29.78 30.12 -38.45
C ARG A 172 -31.00 30.20 -37.54
N ILE A 173 -30.94 29.54 -36.38
CA ILE A 173 -32.02 29.44 -35.41
C ILE A 173 -31.60 30.16 -34.14
N PRO A 174 -32.30 31.21 -33.70
CA PRO A 174 -32.01 31.88 -32.43
C PRO A 174 -32.15 30.91 -31.25
N MET A 175 -31.24 30.97 -30.26
CA MET A 175 -31.30 30.07 -29.09
C MET A 175 -32.59 30.23 -28.26
N SER A 176 -33.19 31.43 -28.24
CA SER A 176 -34.47 31.68 -27.56
C SER A 176 -35.69 31.08 -28.27
N SER A 177 -35.50 30.47 -29.45
CA SER A 177 -36.59 29.86 -30.23
C SER A 177 -37.31 28.81 -29.39
N ARG A 178 -38.61 29.04 -29.15
CA ARG A 178 -39.48 28.13 -28.41
C ARG A 178 -40.20 27.18 -29.34
N GLY A 179 -40.45 25.97 -28.85
CA GLY A 179 -41.11 24.91 -29.60
C GLY A 179 -41.01 23.58 -28.87
N GLU A 180 -41.54 22.53 -29.49
CA GLU A 180 -41.38 21.16 -29.00
C GLU A 180 -40.23 20.48 -29.75
N PHE A 181 -39.05 20.49 -29.14
CA PHE A 181 -37.85 19.92 -29.74
C PHE A 181 -37.53 18.54 -29.15
N TYR A 182 -37.12 17.62 -30.01
CA TYR A 182 -36.72 16.26 -29.62
C TYR A 182 -35.32 15.96 -30.14
N GLU A 183 -34.47 15.49 -29.24
CA GLU A 183 -33.14 15.01 -29.56
C GLU A 183 -33.22 13.71 -30.38
N CYS A 184 -32.46 13.63 -31.47
CA CYS A 184 -32.30 12.39 -32.21
C CYS A 184 -31.20 11.52 -31.57
N GLU A 185 -31.31 10.20 -31.73
CA GLU A 185 -30.29 9.29 -31.25
C GLU A 185 -28.95 9.54 -31.96
N SER A 186 -27.91 9.83 -31.18
CA SER A 186 -26.54 10.09 -31.66
C SER A 186 -25.72 8.80 -31.63
N GLU A 187 -24.90 8.54 -32.66
CA GLU A 187 -23.94 7.41 -32.68
C GLU A 187 -22.74 7.60 -31.75
N GLU A 188 -22.64 8.75 -31.08
CA GLU A 188 -21.59 9.02 -30.10
C GLU A 188 -21.65 8.04 -28.93
N CYS A 189 -20.48 7.52 -28.59
CA CYS A 189 -20.29 6.57 -27.51
C CYS A 189 -19.34 7.18 -26.47
N PHE A 190 -19.72 7.06 -25.20
CA PHE A 190 -18.96 7.61 -24.08
C PHE A 190 -18.43 6.47 -23.22
N THR A 191 -17.22 6.66 -22.71
CA THR A 191 -16.65 5.84 -21.65
C THR A 191 -17.23 6.25 -20.30
N LEU A 192 -17.19 5.36 -19.32
CA LEU A 192 -17.65 5.66 -17.96
C LEU A 192 -16.91 6.88 -17.36
N LYS A 193 -15.62 7.02 -17.66
CA LYS A 193 -14.79 8.14 -17.20
C LYS A 193 -15.26 9.48 -17.78
N GLU A 194 -15.59 9.53 -19.07
CA GLU A 194 -16.12 10.75 -19.71
C GLU A 194 -17.47 11.14 -19.12
N ILE A 195 -18.34 10.15 -18.87
CA ILE A 195 -19.64 10.40 -18.22
C ILE A 195 -19.43 10.99 -16.83
N MET A 196 -18.55 10.41 -16.00
CA MET A 196 -18.29 10.90 -14.65
C MET A 196 -17.61 12.27 -14.61
N SER A 197 -16.83 12.61 -15.65
CA SER A 197 -16.11 13.89 -15.73
C SER A 197 -17.01 15.06 -16.17
N SER A 198 -18.20 14.78 -16.71
CA SER A 198 -19.10 15.81 -17.24
C SER A 198 -20.40 15.89 -16.42
N PRO A 199 -20.67 17.03 -15.74
CA PRO A 199 -21.94 17.23 -15.03
C PRO A 199 -23.17 17.02 -15.91
N CYS A 200 -23.12 17.46 -17.17
CA CYS A 200 -24.21 17.28 -18.12
C CYS A 200 -24.48 15.80 -18.39
N LEU A 201 -23.43 14.99 -18.65
CA LEU A 201 -23.57 13.56 -18.94
C LEU A 201 -24.04 12.77 -17.72
N ARG A 202 -23.64 13.13 -16.49
CA ARG A 202 -24.12 12.47 -15.26
C ARG A 202 -25.64 12.54 -15.08
N SER A 203 -26.29 13.55 -15.65
CA SER A 203 -27.75 13.70 -15.59
C SER A 203 -28.51 12.90 -16.67
N ARG A 204 -27.80 12.20 -17.56
CA ARG A 204 -28.37 11.50 -18.73
C ARG A 204 -28.55 10.00 -18.50
N ARG A 205 -29.40 9.42 -19.34
CA ARG A 205 -29.62 7.96 -19.43
C ARG A 205 -28.77 7.38 -20.54
N PHE A 206 -28.30 6.14 -20.36
CA PHE A 206 -27.42 5.47 -21.31
C PHE A 206 -27.83 4.03 -21.62
N ARG A 207 -27.42 3.52 -22.77
CA ARG A 207 -27.53 2.11 -23.18
C ARG A 207 -26.14 1.54 -23.46
N PHE A 208 -25.97 0.24 -23.20
CA PHE A 208 -24.71 -0.44 -23.49
C PHE A 208 -24.60 -0.80 -24.98
N VAL A 209 -23.47 -0.48 -25.62
CA VAL A 209 -23.31 -0.61 -27.09
C VAL A 209 -23.21 -2.06 -27.55
N ASN A 210 -22.72 -2.99 -26.71
CA ASN A 210 -22.26 -4.31 -27.18
C ASN A 210 -23.03 -5.51 -26.61
N THR A 211 -24.31 -5.35 -26.24
CA THR A 211 -25.12 -6.48 -25.78
C THR A 211 -26.53 -6.46 -26.33
N THR A 212 -26.91 -7.55 -27.00
CA THR A 212 -28.32 -7.91 -27.32
C THR A 212 -29.17 -8.19 -26.08
N LYS A 213 -28.63 -8.03 -24.86
CA LYS A 213 -29.27 -8.35 -23.57
C LYS A 213 -29.59 -7.12 -22.70
N TYR A 214 -28.98 -5.96 -22.96
CA TYR A 214 -29.16 -4.74 -22.16
C TYR A 214 -29.49 -3.53 -23.03
N GLU A 215 -30.61 -3.58 -23.75
CA GLU A 215 -31.23 -2.41 -24.38
C GLU A 215 -31.91 -1.47 -23.37
N ARG A 216 -31.74 -1.73 -22.07
CA ARG A 216 -32.44 -1.01 -21.01
C ARG A 216 -31.70 0.28 -20.67
N PRO A 217 -32.42 1.41 -20.48
CA PRO A 217 -31.79 2.65 -20.04
C PRO A 217 -31.20 2.51 -18.64
N LEU A 218 -29.95 2.92 -18.50
CA LEU A 218 -29.19 2.97 -17.26
C LEU A 218 -28.99 4.42 -16.82
N VAL A 219 -29.03 4.65 -15.51
CA VAL A 219 -28.59 5.90 -14.87
C VAL A 219 -27.32 5.62 -14.09
N PHE A 220 -26.35 6.52 -14.19
CA PHE A 220 -25.06 6.40 -13.52
C PHE A 220 -24.93 7.42 -12.40
N SER A 221 -24.65 6.94 -11.18
CA SER A 221 -24.38 7.77 -10.02
C SER A 221 -22.96 7.50 -9.51
N PRO A 222 -22.13 8.54 -9.29
CA PRO A 222 -20.78 8.36 -8.79
C PRO A 222 -20.81 7.96 -7.30
N VAL A 223 -19.99 6.97 -6.94
CA VAL A 223 -19.72 6.61 -5.55
C VAL A 223 -18.30 7.02 -5.22
N TYR A 224 -18.14 7.95 -4.30
CA TYR A 224 -16.83 8.47 -3.87
C TYR A 224 -16.37 7.77 -2.60
N GLU A 225 -15.06 7.53 -2.47
CA GLU A 225 -14.41 7.37 -1.19
C GLU A 225 -14.23 8.75 -0.57
N VAL A 226 -14.88 8.97 0.57
CA VAL A 226 -14.81 10.21 1.33
C VAL A 226 -13.69 10.09 2.36
N HIS A 227 -12.76 11.03 2.36
CA HIS A 227 -11.74 11.17 3.39
C HIS A 227 -12.19 12.26 4.36
N ALA A 228 -12.40 11.91 5.63
CA ALA A 228 -12.91 12.85 6.61
C ALA A 228 -12.33 12.67 8.01
N ILE A 229 -12.37 13.74 8.79
CA ILE A 229 -11.96 13.78 10.20
C ILE A 229 -13.22 13.98 11.05
N MET A 230 -13.47 13.12 12.04
CA MET A 230 -14.54 13.36 13.01
C MET A 230 -14.06 14.26 14.14
N SER A 231 -14.96 15.06 14.71
CA SER A 231 -14.64 15.98 15.81
C SER A 231 -13.98 15.30 17.04
N LEU A 232 -14.33 14.04 17.31
CA LEU A 232 -13.87 13.29 18.49
C LEU A 232 -12.95 12.11 18.17
N ARG A 233 -12.67 11.83 16.88
CA ARG A 233 -11.80 10.72 16.48
C ARG A 233 -10.49 11.24 15.89
N LYS A 234 -9.44 10.51 16.22
CA LYS A 234 -8.03 10.84 15.97
C LYS A 234 -7.50 10.25 14.65
N HIS A 235 -8.36 9.77 13.74
CA HIS A 235 -7.99 9.21 12.44
C HIS A 235 -8.74 9.89 11.30
N VAL A 236 -8.09 10.00 10.14
CA VAL A 236 -8.79 10.22 8.87
C VAL A 236 -9.56 8.94 8.55
N LEU A 237 -10.88 9.04 8.57
CA LEU A 237 -11.79 7.98 8.19
C LEU A 237 -11.97 7.97 6.68
N LYS A 238 -12.02 6.76 6.13
CA LYS A 238 -12.39 6.50 4.74
C LYS A 238 -13.70 5.75 4.71
N PHE A 239 -14.69 6.28 4.03
CA PHE A 239 -15.99 5.62 3.87
C PHE A 239 -16.63 5.97 2.52
N PRO A 240 -17.46 5.08 1.94
CA PRO A 240 -18.09 5.36 0.67
C PRO A 240 -19.25 6.34 0.84
N SER A 241 -19.47 7.19 -0.17
CA SER A 241 -20.53 8.21 -0.16
C SER A 241 -21.95 7.62 -0.20
N ASN A 242 -22.11 6.37 -0.61
CA ASN A 242 -23.40 5.67 -0.67
C ASN A 242 -23.89 5.13 0.68
N LEU A 243 -23.25 5.54 1.79
CA LEU A 243 -23.74 5.24 3.12
C LEU A 243 -25.11 5.91 3.33
N GLU A 244 -26.08 5.15 3.86
CA GLU A 244 -27.47 5.62 4.06
C GLU A 244 -27.56 6.59 5.26
N VAL A 245 -27.01 7.79 5.06
CA VAL A 245 -26.90 8.87 6.05
C VAL A 245 -27.32 10.18 5.41
N ASP A 246 -28.13 10.96 6.13
CA ASP A 246 -28.49 12.32 5.75
C ASP A 246 -27.61 13.31 6.50
N VAL A 247 -27.13 14.32 5.77
CA VAL A 247 -26.18 15.32 6.26
C VAL A 247 -26.62 16.74 5.96
N VAL A 248 -26.13 17.67 6.78
CA VAL A 248 -26.30 19.11 6.60
C VAL A 248 -24.93 19.79 6.60
N ASP A 249 -24.68 20.69 5.63
CA ASP A 249 -23.47 21.53 5.62
C ASP A 249 -23.55 22.59 6.73
N VAL A 250 -22.71 22.43 7.73
CA VAL A 250 -22.57 23.35 8.87
C VAL A 250 -21.22 24.07 8.87
N THR A 251 -20.52 24.09 7.72
CA THR A 251 -19.18 24.70 7.57
C THR A 251 -19.15 26.16 8.02
N HIS A 252 -20.19 26.94 7.69
CA HIS A 252 -20.24 28.37 8.05
C HIS A 252 -20.51 28.62 9.54
N ILE A 253 -21.12 27.65 10.23
CA ILE A 253 -21.54 27.75 11.63
C ILE A 253 -20.43 27.20 12.55
N SER A 254 -19.62 26.27 12.07
CA SER A 254 -18.64 25.50 12.85
C SER A 254 -17.21 26.03 12.74
N LYS A 255 -17.03 27.34 12.59
CA LYS A 255 -15.69 27.96 12.34
C LYS A 255 -14.72 27.85 13.52
N ASP A 256 -15.25 27.77 14.75
CA ASP A 256 -14.45 27.70 15.98
C ASP A 256 -14.24 26.25 16.47
N MET A 257 -14.55 25.27 15.63
CA MET A 257 -14.47 23.86 16.01
C MET A 257 -13.10 23.27 15.63
N HIS A 258 -12.33 22.85 16.63
CA HIS A 258 -11.00 22.29 16.43
C HIS A 258 -11.12 20.81 16.01
N PHE A 259 -10.87 20.54 14.73
CA PHE A 259 -10.65 19.18 14.24
C PHE A 259 -9.17 18.84 14.43
N VAL A 260 -8.89 17.86 15.28
CA VAL A 260 -7.53 17.36 15.49
C VAL A 260 -7.11 16.60 14.23
N THR A 261 -6.17 17.15 13.47
CA THR A 261 -5.58 16.47 12.32
C THR A 261 -4.48 15.54 12.82
N PRO A 262 -4.66 14.20 12.73
CA PRO A 262 -3.58 13.27 13.01
C PRO A 262 -2.52 13.33 11.92
N LEU A 263 -1.27 13.24 12.33
CA LEU A 263 -0.10 13.18 11.47
C LEU A 263 0.72 11.96 11.85
N SER A 264 1.04 11.13 10.87
CA SER A 264 2.10 10.14 10.95
C SER A 264 3.46 10.82 11.06
N LEU A 265 4.48 10.11 11.56
CA LEU A 265 5.85 10.65 11.58
C LEU A 265 6.36 11.05 10.18
N THR A 266 5.94 10.34 9.13
CA THR A 266 6.27 10.69 7.74
C THR A 266 5.64 12.02 7.32
N GLU A 267 4.39 12.29 7.70
CA GLU A 267 3.72 13.58 7.43
C GLU A 267 4.27 14.72 8.30
N VAL A 268 4.78 14.41 9.49
CA VAL A 268 5.52 15.37 10.31
C VAL A 268 6.82 15.78 9.59
N LEU A 269 7.50 14.85 8.95
CA LEU A 269 8.73 15.13 8.19
C LEU A 269 8.50 16.03 6.96
N THR A 270 7.29 16.00 6.38
CA THR A 270 6.91 16.85 5.24
C THR A 270 6.45 18.26 5.65
N GLN A 271 6.26 18.51 6.94
CA GLN A 271 5.94 19.85 7.44
C GLN A 271 7.07 20.86 7.13
N PRO A 272 6.77 22.15 7.03
CA PRO A 272 7.81 23.18 6.90
C PRO A 272 8.71 23.22 8.15
N ASP A 273 9.96 23.64 7.98
CA ASP A 273 10.91 23.73 9.10
C ASP A 273 10.49 24.82 10.11
N GLU A 274 9.75 25.84 9.65
CA GLU A 274 9.18 26.89 10.50
C GLU A 274 8.11 26.38 11.49
N SER A 275 7.56 25.18 11.26
CA SER A 275 6.63 24.53 12.20
C SER A 275 7.33 23.97 13.44
N PHE A 276 8.65 24.03 13.52
CA PHE A 276 9.44 23.53 14.65
C PHE A 276 10.22 24.66 15.33
N PRO A 277 10.41 24.62 16.66
CA PRO A 277 9.96 23.58 17.58
C PRO A 277 8.45 23.67 17.89
N ALA A 278 7.80 22.52 18.08
CA ALA A 278 6.38 22.44 18.40
C ALA A 278 6.07 21.39 19.48
N VAL A 279 5.02 21.66 20.26
CA VAL A 279 4.46 20.68 21.21
C VAL A 279 3.47 19.80 20.47
N MET A 280 3.71 18.49 20.53
CA MET A 280 2.92 17.46 19.89
C MET A 280 2.20 16.62 20.96
N GLU A 281 0.95 16.24 20.69
CA GLU A 281 0.23 15.23 21.48
C GLU A 281 0.27 13.89 20.75
N ILE A 282 0.63 12.81 21.47
CA ILE A 282 0.54 11.45 20.95
C ILE A 282 -0.92 11.02 20.92
N LEU A 283 -1.44 10.79 19.73
CA LEU A 283 -2.80 10.30 19.50
C LEU A 283 -2.86 8.78 19.64
N GLU A 284 -1.86 8.11 19.07
CA GLU A 284 -1.66 6.66 19.16
C GLU A 284 -0.17 6.36 19.38
N GLY A 285 0.09 5.47 20.34
CA GLY A 285 1.44 5.01 20.67
C GLY A 285 1.99 4.01 19.66
N PRO A 286 3.23 3.55 19.84
CA PRO A 286 3.87 2.62 18.94
C PRO A 286 3.22 1.24 18.93
N GLU A 287 2.95 0.71 17.74
CA GLU A 287 2.41 -0.63 17.55
C GLU A 287 3.44 -1.72 17.91
N PRO A 288 3.01 -2.83 18.51
CA PRO A 288 3.89 -3.97 18.75
C PRO A 288 4.20 -4.73 17.44
N PRO A 289 5.38 -5.37 17.31
CA PRO A 289 6.43 -5.50 18.32
C PRO A 289 7.38 -4.28 18.37
N ALA A 290 7.84 -3.94 19.57
CA ALA A 290 8.83 -2.88 19.77
C ALA A 290 10.16 -3.23 19.07
N LEU A 291 10.60 -2.37 18.13
CA LEU A 291 11.86 -2.56 17.41
C LEU A 291 13.07 -2.06 18.20
N PHE A 292 12.87 -1.17 19.18
CA PHE A 292 13.90 -0.51 19.96
C PHE A 292 13.85 -0.90 21.44
N LYS A 293 15.01 -0.96 22.09
CA LYS A 293 15.19 -1.18 23.54
C LYS A 293 15.75 0.09 24.19
N CYS A 294 14.99 1.17 24.14
CA CYS A 294 15.35 2.48 24.71
C CYS A 294 14.44 2.85 25.88
N SER A 295 14.94 3.74 26.74
CA SER A 295 14.25 4.23 27.95
C SER A 295 13.00 5.05 27.64
N TRP A 296 13.02 5.81 26.54
CA TRP A 296 11.93 6.71 26.16
C TRP A 296 10.76 5.99 25.45
N LEU A 297 10.97 4.84 24.82
CA LEU A 297 9.91 4.16 24.05
C LEU A 297 8.71 3.74 24.91
N PRO A 298 8.89 3.16 26.12
CA PRO A 298 7.78 2.87 27.03
C PRO A 298 7.01 4.11 27.52
N GLU A 299 7.60 5.30 27.43
CA GLU A 299 6.97 6.56 27.82
C GLU A 299 6.09 7.14 26.70
N LEU A 300 6.19 6.63 25.46
CA LEU A 300 5.39 7.06 24.31
C LEU A 300 3.96 6.49 24.37
N ASN A 301 3.19 6.97 25.34
CA ASN A 301 1.81 6.55 25.55
C ASN A 301 0.80 7.52 24.91
N LYS A 302 -0.40 7.01 24.68
CA LYS A 302 -1.53 7.82 24.21
C LYS A 302 -1.78 9.01 25.16
N ASN A 303 -2.04 10.17 24.57
CA ASN A 303 -2.22 11.47 25.21
C ASN A 303 -0.96 12.03 25.93
N GLN A 304 0.19 11.40 25.76
CA GLN A 304 1.46 11.97 26.22
C GLN A 304 1.87 13.13 25.31
N ARG A 305 2.52 14.14 25.89
CA ARG A 305 3.04 15.29 25.14
C ARG A 305 4.54 15.14 24.88
N LEU A 306 4.96 15.53 23.68
CA LEU A 306 6.35 15.57 23.24
C LEU A 306 6.66 16.97 22.70
N VAL A 307 7.92 17.40 22.80
CA VAL A 307 8.41 18.58 22.09
C VAL A 307 9.24 18.08 20.93
N PHE A 308 8.80 18.36 19.70
CA PHE A 308 9.59 18.10 18.51
C PHE A 308 10.42 19.34 18.21
N HIS A 309 11.75 19.19 18.26
CA HIS A 309 12.69 20.31 18.15
C HIS A 309 13.08 20.60 16.72
N GLN A 310 13.40 19.55 15.98
CA GLN A 310 13.85 19.63 14.60
C GLN A 310 13.67 18.28 13.89
N LYS A 311 13.66 18.31 12.58
CA LYS A 311 13.66 17.15 11.70
C LYS A 311 14.89 17.15 10.79
N GLY A 312 15.27 15.98 10.31
CA GLY A 312 16.36 15.85 9.35
C GLY A 312 16.72 14.41 9.05
N THR A 313 17.62 14.20 8.10
CA THR A 313 18.12 12.86 7.76
C THR A 313 19.47 12.64 8.40
N MET A 314 19.62 11.53 9.12
CA MET A 314 20.81 11.19 9.89
C MET A 314 21.44 9.91 9.34
N ALA A 315 22.75 9.94 9.11
CA ALA A 315 23.51 8.72 8.87
C ALA A 315 23.65 7.94 10.19
N MET A 316 23.29 6.66 10.17
CA MET A 316 23.41 5.76 11.31
C MET A 316 24.12 4.47 10.91
N ALA A 317 24.97 3.96 11.80
CA ALA A 317 25.61 2.67 11.66
C ALA A 317 24.86 1.61 12.48
N LEU A 318 24.59 0.46 11.86
CA LEU A 318 24.11 -0.73 12.56
C LEU A 318 25.31 -1.52 13.09
N LEU A 319 25.37 -1.73 14.40
CA LEU A 319 26.41 -2.48 15.08
C LEU A 319 25.85 -3.76 15.70
N SER A 320 26.63 -4.84 15.67
CA SER A 320 26.34 -6.09 16.37
C SER A 320 27.47 -6.47 17.33
N SER A 321 27.11 -7.13 18.43
CA SER A 321 28.09 -7.68 19.36
C SER A 321 28.70 -8.97 18.83
N LEU A 322 30.04 -9.07 18.83
CA LEU A 322 30.75 -10.30 18.45
C LEU A 322 30.81 -11.31 19.62
N LYS A 323 31.11 -12.59 19.30
CA LYS A 323 31.07 -13.75 20.23
C LYS A 323 31.70 -13.42 21.59
N GLY A 324 30.96 -13.66 22.69
CA GLY A 324 31.44 -13.43 24.07
C GLY A 324 30.34 -13.32 25.13
N ARG A 325 29.09 -13.01 24.76
CA ARG A 325 27.92 -12.99 25.65
C ARG A 325 26.92 -14.10 25.28
N LYS A 326 26.04 -14.48 26.23
CA LYS A 326 25.00 -15.51 26.02
C LYS A 326 23.95 -15.12 24.97
N THR A 327 23.73 -13.82 24.77
CA THR A 327 22.81 -13.25 23.79
C THR A 327 23.53 -12.21 22.94
N LYS A 328 23.26 -12.19 21.63
CA LYS A 328 23.74 -11.12 20.73
C LYS A 328 22.95 -9.84 21.02
N GLN A 329 23.61 -8.70 20.92
CA GLN A 329 23.02 -7.38 21.07
C GLN A 329 23.30 -6.57 19.81
N TYR A 330 22.38 -5.68 19.48
CA TYR A 330 22.41 -4.86 18.28
C TYR A 330 22.18 -3.40 18.65
N PHE A 331 22.90 -2.49 18.00
CA PHE A 331 22.84 -1.07 18.29
C PHE A 331 22.77 -0.27 17.00
N LEU A 332 22.03 0.83 17.04
CA LEU A 332 22.01 1.85 16.01
C LEU A 332 22.74 3.07 16.56
N ALA A 333 23.90 3.41 16.00
CA ALA A 333 24.68 4.55 16.43
C ALA A 333 24.65 5.65 15.35
N SER A 334 24.23 6.84 15.75
CA SER A 334 24.26 8.02 14.87
C SER A 334 25.69 8.45 14.55
N GLN A 335 25.90 9.10 13.40
CA GLN A 335 27.18 9.73 13.04
C GLN A 335 27.68 10.75 14.08
N GLN A 336 26.79 11.25 14.94
CA GLN A 336 27.10 12.20 16.00
C GLN A 336 27.78 11.55 17.22
N TYR A 337 27.82 10.21 17.29
CA TYR A 337 28.47 9.48 18.37
C TYR A 337 29.92 9.95 18.59
N GLY A 338 30.18 10.43 19.81
CA GLY A 338 31.44 11.07 20.22
C GLY A 338 32.54 10.08 20.61
N GLY A 339 32.24 8.80 20.77
CA GLY A 339 33.23 7.77 21.12
C GLY A 339 34.30 7.60 20.03
N ARG A 340 35.47 7.09 20.43
CA ARG A 340 36.58 6.79 19.50
C ARG A 340 36.71 5.29 19.30
N LEU A 341 36.72 4.88 18.03
CA LEU A 341 36.79 3.49 17.63
C LEU A 341 38.16 3.16 17.04
N ARG A 342 38.58 1.91 17.21
CA ARG A 342 39.76 1.35 16.55
C ARG A 342 39.36 0.08 15.81
N ARG A 343 39.86 -0.08 14.59
CA ARG A 343 39.61 -1.28 13.78
C ARG A 343 40.22 -2.52 14.46
N ARG A 344 39.51 -3.64 14.34
CA ARG A 344 39.93 -4.96 14.78
C ARG A 344 40.05 -5.86 13.55
N PRO A 345 41.06 -6.75 13.52
CA PRO A 345 41.15 -7.78 12.50
C PRO A 345 39.85 -8.58 12.41
N ARG A 346 39.32 -8.73 11.20
CA ARG A 346 38.20 -9.64 10.94
C ARG A 346 38.69 -11.08 10.92
N GLU A 347 37.90 -11.98 11.48
CA GLU A 347 38.14 -13.42 11.44
C GLU A 347 37.25 -14.05 10.36
N PHE A 348 37.86 -14.86 9.50
CA PHE A 348 37.18 -15.59 8.41
C PHE A 348 37.36 -17.09 8.61
N ASN A 349 36.28 -17.86 8.51
CA ASN A 349 36.26 -19.31 8.70
C ASN A 349 36.24 -20.11 7.39
N SER A 350 36.15 -19.41 6.25
CA SER A 350 36.18 -20.05 4.94
C SER A 350 36.78 -19.13 3.88
N VAL A 351 37.24 -19.72 2.79
CA VAL A 351 37.74 -19.00 1.62
C VAL A 351 36.59 -18.25 0.92
N TYR A 352 35.35 -18.75 1.00
CA TYR A 352 34.18 -18.02 0.54
C TYR A 352 34.00 -16.68 1.27
N GLU A 353 34.15 -16.65 2.60
CA GLU A 353 34.07 -15.40 3.37
C GLU A 353 35.18 -14.41 2.97
N LEU A 354 36.39 -14.90 2.67
CA LEU A 354 37.48 -14.08 2.12
C LEU A 354 37.12 -13.50 0.76
N TYR A 355 36.48 -14.30 -0.10
CA TYR A 355 36.05 -13.86 -1.42
C TYR A 355 35.05 -12.71 -1.29
N VAL A 356 33.98 -12.90 -0.50
CA VAL A 356 32.98 -11.86 -0.23
C VAL A 356 33.65 -10.59 0.30
N ALA A 357 34.55 -10.72 1.28
CA ALA A 357 35.27 -9.57 1.82
C ALA A 357 36.22 -8.89 0.82
N SER A 358 36.82 -9.65 -0.10
CA SER A 358 37.72 -9.12 -1.13
C SER A 358 37.00 -8.34 -2.22
N THR A 359 35.73 -8.66 -2.51
CA THR A 359 34.91 -7.87 -3.45
C THR A 359 34.69 -6.43 -2.97
N GLN A 360 34.68 -6.23 -1.65
CA GLN A 360 34.49 -4.92 -1.01
C GLN A 360 35.80 -4.17 -0.78
N LYS A 361 36.93 -4.90 -0.69
CA LYS A 361 38.27 -4.37 -0.49
C LYS A 361 39.29 -5.17 -1.32
N PRO A 362 39.60 -4.72 -2.54
CA PRO A 362 40.65 -5.31 -3.36
C PRO A 362 42.01 -5.28 -2.64
N GLY A 363 42.82 -6.33 -2.78
CA GLY A 363 44.12 -6.44 -2.09
C GLY A 363 43.99 -6.71 -0.59
N LEU A 364 42.94 -7.41 -0.17
CA LEU A 364 42.76 -7.82 1.23
C LEU A 364 43.92 -8.73 1.66
N LYS A 365 44.62 -8.35 2.74
CA LYS A 365 45.72 -9.12 3.33
C LYS A 365 45.25 -9.88 4.55
N VAL A 366 45.56 -11.16 4.62
CA VAL A 366 45.17 -12.04 5.73
C VAL A 366 46.35 -12.91 6.18
N SER A 367 46.35 -13.32 7.43
CA SER A 367 47.29 -14.30 7.98
C SER A 367 46.57 -15.60 8.31
N VAL A 368 47.20 -16.72 7.98
CA VAL A 368 46.71 -18.06 8.27
C VAL A 368 46.95 -18.39 9.74
N THR A 369 45.89 -18.79 10.44
CA THR A 369 45.95 -19.11 11.89
C THR A 369 45.75 -20.58 12.20
N ARG A 370 45.54 -21.42 11.18
CA ARG A 370 45.44 -22.87 11.32
C ARG A 370 46.08 -23.54 10.11
N ASN A 371 46.91 -24.55 10.36
CA ASN A 371 47.51 -25.36 9.31
C ASN A 371 46.44 -26.07 8.48
N CYS A 372 46.63 -26.10 7.17
CA CYS A 372 45.86 -26.89 6.21
C CYS A 372 46.81 -27.86 5.51
N GLU A 373 46.46 -29.14 5.49
CA GLU A 373 47.21 -30.17 4.76
C GLU A 373 46.81 -30.15 3.28
N GLU A 374 47.77 -30.41 2.39
CA GLU A 374 47.51 -30.53 0.97
C GLU A 374 46.72 -31.82 0.66
N VAL A 375 45.65 -31.68 -0.11
CA VAL A 375 44.81 -32.79 -0.57
C VAL A 375 44.58 -32.63 -2.06
N GLU A 376 45.43 -33.25 -2.87
CA GLU A 376 45.41 -33.16 -4.34
C GLU A 376 44.04 -33.57 -4.93
N GLU A 377 43.40 -34.61 -4.35
CA GLU A 377 42.07 -35.09 -4.77
C GLU A 377 40.95 -34.05 -4.60
N GLU A 378 41.11 -33.12 -3.64
CA GLU A 378 40.14 -32.06 -3.35
C GLU A 378 40.63 -30.69 -3.85
N GLY A 379 41.79 -30.62 -4.51
CA GLY A 379 42.41 -29.37 -4.97
C GLY A 379 42.76 -28.41 -3.82
N LEU A 380 43.02 -28.93 -2.61
CA LEU A 380 43.34 -28.12 -1.44
C LEU A 380 44.86 -27.93 -1.31
N PRO A 381 45.37 -26.68 -1.25
CA PRO A 381 46.79 -26.43 -1.05
C PRO A 381 47.20 -26.54 0.42
N ALA A 382 48.49 -26.82 0.67
CA ALA A 382 49.08 -26.72 2.01
C ALA A 382 49.21 -25.25 2.43
N LEU A 383 48.79 -24.93 3.65
CA LEU A 383 49.00 -23.63 4.29
C LEU A 383 49.51 -23.83 5.71
N SER A 384 50.49 -23.02 6.13
CA SER A 384 51.06 -23.04 7.47
C SER A 384 50.57 -21.86 8.31
N VAL A 385 50.52 -22.04 9.63
CA VAL A 385 50.26 -20.96 10.58
C VAL A 385 51.37 -19.90 10.45
N GLY A 386 50.97 -18.65 10.25
CA GLY A 386 51.88 -17.53 10.05
C GLY A 386 51.89 -17.01 8.62
N ASP A 387 51.57 -17.84 7.63
CA ASP A 387 51.58 -17.47 6.21
C ASP A 387 50.70 -16.24 5.97
N GLN A 388 51.25 -15.24 5.28
CA GLN A 388 50.53 -14.04 4.89
C GLN A 388 50.11 -14.12 3.43
N LEU A 389 48.82 -13.91 3.18
CA LEU A 389 48.21 -14.01 1.85
C LEU A 389 47.61 -12.67 1.45
N GLU A 390 47.93 -12.18 0.26
CA GLU A 390 47.27 -11.06 -0.39
C GLU A 390 46.30 -11.57 -1.46
N ILE A 391 45.02 -11.26 -1.30
CA ILE A 391 43.97 -11.72 -2.22
C ILE A 391 44.01 -10.86 -3.49
N VAL A 392 44.25 -11.50 -4.63
CA VAL A 392 44.41 -10.83 -5.92
C VAL A 392 43.07 -10.77 -6.66
N ARG A 393 42.46 -11.92 -6.95
CA ARG A 393 41.20 -12.02 -7.70
C ARG A 393 40.54 -13.39 -7.57
N CYS A 394 39.25 -13.46 -7.89
CA CYS A 394 38.59 -14.73 -8.17
C CYS A 394 39.03 -15.28 -9.53
N SER A 395 39.30 -16.57 -9.58
CA SER A 395 39.74 -17.34 -10.74
C SER A 395 39.00 -18.68 -10.78
N ARG A 396 39.23 -19.44 -11.85
CA ARG A 396 38.76 -20.83 -11.95
C ARG A 396 39.94 -21.77 -11.90
N MET A 397 39.81 -22.87 -11.15
CA MET A 397 40.76 -23.97 -11.17
C MET A 397 40.09 -25.25 -11.67
N GLU A 398 40.88 -26.15 -12.22
CA GLU A 398 40.43 -27.49 -12.62
C GLU A 398 40.77 -28.48 -11.51
N VAL A 399 39.76 -29.16 -10.97
CA VAL A 399 39.96 -30.23 -9.98
C VAL A 399 39.72 -31.59 -10.65
N PRO A 400 40.56 -32.60 -10.37
CA PRO A 400 40.33 -33.97 -10.84
C PRO A 400 38.99 -34.51 -10.32
N CYS A 401 38.15 -35.03 -11.21
CA CYS A 401 36.96 -35.80 -10.84
C CYS A 401 37.12 -37.23 -11.36
N GLU A 402 36.64 -38.23 -10.62
CA GLU A 402 36.90 -39.67 -10.81
C GLU A 402 36.51 -40.26 -12.19
N LYS A 403 35.94 -39.45 -13.11
CA LYS A 403 35.48 -39.86 -14.46
C LYS A 403 36.28 -39.23 -15.62
N ASP A 404 37.57 -38.91 -15.44
CA ASP A 404 38.41 -38.23 -16.45
C ASP A 404 37.84 -36.89 -16.97
N GLN A 405 36.81 -36.36 -16.30
CA GLN A 405 36.21 -35.06 -16.58
C GLN A 405 36.75 -34.06 -15.59
N LYS A 406 37.47 -33.06 -16.08
CA LYS A 406 37.95 -31.96 -15.24
C LYS A 406 36.78 -31.05 -14.88
N GLN A 407 36.50 -30.91 -13.59
CA GLN A 407 35.47 -29.98 -13.11
C GLN A 407 36.11 -28.62 -12.88
N SER A 408 35.59 -27.59 -13.56
CA SER A 408 36.01 -26.20 -13.31
C SER A 408 35.26 -25.64 -12.11
N ILE A 409 36.00 -25.33 -11.05
CA ILE A 409 35.47 -24.74 -9.81
C ILE A 409 36.02 -23.32 -9.62
N GLU A 410 35.33 -22.52 -8.82
CA GLU A 410 35.77 -21.17 -8.46
C GLU A 410 36.77 -21.20 -7.30
N ALA A 411 37.80 -20.37 -7.41
CA ALA A 411 38.91 -20.29 -6.46
C ALA A 411 39.46 -18.87 -6.33
N LEU A 412 40.00 -18.52 -5.17
CA LEU A 412 40.74 -17.27 -4.96
C LEU A 412 42.21 -17.45 -5.30
N LEU A 413 42.71 -16.62 -6.21
CA LEU A 413 44.13 -16.45 -6.44
C LEU A 413 44.71 -15.52 -5.36
N CYS A 414 45.65 -16.04 -4.58
CA CYS A 414 46.34 -15.34 -3.51
C CYS A 414 47.84 -15.30 -3.78
N GLN A 415 48.51 -14.21 -3.39
CA GLN A 415 49.97 -14.12 -3.38
C GLN A 415 50.47 -14.32 -1.95
N CYS A 416 51.38 -15.28 -1.75
CA CYS A 416 52.09 -15.44 -0.49
C CYS A 416 53.10 -14.30 -0.32
N LEU A 417 52.99 -13.58 0.79
CA LEU A 417 53.93 -12.54 1.17
C LEU A 417 55.04 -13.17 2.04
N PRO A 418 56.32 -12.83 1.82
CA PRO A 418 57.42 -13.34 2.64
C PRO A 418 57.28 -12.89 4.10
N ASP A 419 57.74 -13.73 5.04
CA ASP A 419 57.72 -13.38 6.47
C ASP A 419 58.68 -12.21 6.70
N PRO A 420 58.24 -11.08 7.29
CA PRO A 420 59.13 -9.97 7.61
C PRO A 420 60.21 -10.30 8.65
N ASN A 421 60.18 -11.47 9.29
CA ASN A 421 61.23 -11.94 10.20
C ASN A 421 62.32 -12.79 9.53
N ASP A 422 62.19 -13.12 8.23
CA ASP A 422 63.19 -13.86 7.45
C ASP A 422 64.21 -12.93 6.75
N VAL A 423 64.33 -11.67 7.20
CA VAL A 423 65.47 -10.83 6.82
C VAL A 423 66.64 -11.28 7.69
N ASP A 424 67.43 -12.21 7.17
CA ASP A 424 68.69 -12.64 7.76
C ASP A 424 69.55 -11.41 8.12
N ASP A 425 69.81 -11.25 9.42
CA ASP A 425 70.78 -10.30 10.01
C ASP A 425 72.24 -10.73 9.70
N ASP A 426 72.52 -11.12 8.46
CA ASP A 426 73.88 -11.41 8.01
C ASP A 426 74.46 -10.14 7.35
N GLU A 427 75.01 -9.26 8.19
CA GLU A 427 76.06 -8.31 7.80
C GLU A 427 77.23 -9.11 7.22
N ASP A 428 77.29 -9.25 5.88
CA ASP A 428 78.49 -9.28 5.03
C ASP A 428 78.23 -10.10 3.76
N GLY A 429 77.80 -9.46 2.68
CA GLY A 429 77.75 -10.11 1.37
C GLY A 429 77.03 -9.28 0.30
N GLU A 430 77.65 -9.17 -0.86
CA GLU A 430 77.25 -8.33 -1.98
C GLU A 430 75.81 -8.53 -2.47
N GLU A 431 75.26 -7.42 -2.98
CA GLU A 431 73.98 -7.28 -3.67
C GLU A 431 73.61 -8.47 -4.59
N VAL A 432 72.75 -9.35 -4.11
CA VAL A 432 71.75 -10.01 -4.94
C VAL A 432 70.41 -9.87 -4.23
N ARG A 433 69.68 -8.80 -4.55
CA ARG A 433 68.22 -8.79 -4.34
C ARG A 433 67.67 -9.87 -5.26
N GLU A 434 67.62 -11.12 -4.79
CA GLU A 434 66.77 -12.11 -5.42
C GLU A 434 65.36 -11.52 -5.40
N GLU A 435 64.80 -11.30 -6.59
CA GLU A 435 63.37 -11.06 -6.77
C GLU A 435 62.68 -12.27 -6.17
N THR A 436 62.32 -12.21 -4.88
CA THR A 436 61.66 -13.31 -4.19
C THR A 436 60.40 -13.62 -4.99
N GLU A 437 60.41 -14.76 -5.68
CA GLU A 437 59.33 -15.17 -6.58
C GLU A 437 58.03 -15.16 -5.76
N LYS A 438 57.13 -14.22 -6.08
CA LYS A 438 55.82 -14.13 -5.42
C LYS A 438 55.07 -15.42 -5.71
N THR A 439 55.06 -16.32 -4.74
CA THR A 439 54.43 -17.64 -4.90
C THR A 439 52.91 -17.45 -4.92
N GLU A 440 52.29 -17.81 -6.04
CA GLU A 440 50.84 -17.74 -6.21
C GLU A 440 50.19 -19.04 -5.73
N VAL A 441 49.12 -18.93 -4.93
CA VAL A 441 48.34 -20.06 -4.41
C VAL A 441 46.88 -19.87 -4.77
N LEU A 442 46.24 -20.96 -5.23
CA LEU A 442 44.82 -20.98 -5.54
C LEU A 442 44.03 -21.68 -4.41
N LEU A 443 43.11 -20.96 -3.79
CA LEU A 443 42.28 -21.45 -2.69
C LEU A 443 40.85 -21.73 -3.20
N PRO A 444 40.35 -22.98 -3.21
CA PRO A 444 38.97 -23.26 -3.61
C PRO A 444 37.95 -22.53 -2.72
N LEU A 445 36.87 -21.97 -3.29
CA LEU A 445 35.89 -21.21 -2.49
C LEU A 445 35.20 -22.05 -1.41
N TYR A 446 35.05 -23.37 -1.60
CA TYR A 446 34.46 -24.26 -0.60
C TYR A 446 35.41 -24.63 0.55
N MET A 447 36.70 -24.27 0.45
CA MET A 447 37.71 -24.60 1.45
C MET A 447 37.38 -23.91 2.79
N GLN A 448 37.35 -24.71 3.84
CA GLN A 448 37.31 -24.22 5.22
C GLN A 448 38.72 -23.88 5.68
N GLY A 449 38.88 -22.79 6.43
CA GLY A 449 40.18 -22.34 6.93
C GLY A 449 39.99 -21.31 8.02
N HIS A 450 41.06 -20.88 8.70
CA HIS A 450 40.96 -19.78 9.65
C HIS A 450 41.95 -18.70 9.29
N PHE A 451 41.42 -17.57 8.85
CA PHE A 451 42.18 -16.43 8.35
C PHE A 451 41.84 -15.18 9.17
N VAL A 452 42.85 -14.36 9.45
CA VAL A 452 42.70 -13.11 10.21
C VAL A 452 43.20 -11.95 9.38
N GLU A 453 42.40 -10.89 9.23
CA GLU A 453 42.79 -9.69 8.46
C GLU A 453 44.03 -9.00 9.06
N VAL A 454 45.03 -8.74 8.22
CA VAL A 454 46.21 -7.96 8.62
C VAL A 454 45.91 -6.47 8.49
N LEU A 455 45.91 -5.77 9.62
CA LEU A 455 45.67 -4.32 9.67
C LEU A 455 46.99 -3.54 9.67
N GLY A 456 47.13 -2.59 8.75
CA GLY A 456 48.31 -1.71 8.68
C GLY A 456 48.25 -0.48 9.60
N ASP A 457 47.11 -0.22 10.23
CA ASP A 457 46.92 0.94 11.11
C ASP A 457 46.37 0.59 12.50
N ASN A 458 46.78 1.40 13.46
CA ASN A 458 46.32 1.41 14.84
C ASN A 458 45.75 2.80 15.18
N LYS A 459 45.10 3.42 14.20
CA LYS A 459 44.55 4.76 14.35
C LYS A 459 43.23 4.70 15.12
N LYS A 460 42.91 5.82 15.78
CA LYS A 460 41.61 6.04 16.42
C LYS A 460 40.76 6.88 15.49
N TYR A 461 39.56 6.42 15.20
CA TYR A 461 38.63 7.03 14.26
C TYR A 461 37.36 7.50 14.97
N ARG A 462 36.68 8.48 14.37
CA ARG A 462 35.25 8.72 14.65
C ARG A 462 34.41 7.74 13.85
N LEU A 463 33.17 7.52 14.29
CA LEU A 463 32.25 6.62 13.58
C LEU A 463 31.99 7.09 12.14
N ASP A 464 31.76 8.39 11.95
CA ASP A 464 31.53 9.01 10.64
C ASP A 464 32.73 8.83 9.68
N ASP A 465 33.96 8.99 10.18
CA ASP A 465 35.17 8.78 9.38
C ASP A 465 35.29 7.31 8.93
N LEU A 466 34.98 6.36 9.83
CA LEU A 466 35.02 4.93 9.49
C LEU A 466 34.03 4.55 8.40
N MET A 467 32.82 5.10 8.45
CA MET A 467 31.76 4.83 7.48
C MET A 467 32.08 5.40 6.09
N LYS A 468 32.91 6.45 6.01
CA LYS A 468 33.34 7.08 4.76
C LYS A 468 34.58 6.42 4.17
N GLU A 469 35.56 6.07 5.01
CA GLU A 469 36.86 5.56 4.57
C GLU A 469 36.85 4.05 4.29
N PHE A 470 35.96 3.28 4.91
CA PHE A 470 35.97 1.83 4.86
C PHE A 470 34.61 1.23 4.54
N SER A 471 34.59 0.18 3.72
CA SER A 471 33.40 -0.60 3.39
C SER A 471 33.00 -1.51 4.57
N SER A 472 31.72 -1.52 4.93
CA SER A 472 31.13 -2.50 5.86
C SER A 472 30.98 -3.89 5.22
N PRO A 473 31.12 -5.01 5.96
CA PRO A 473 31.22 -5.06 7.43
C PRO A 473 32.66 -4.93 7.97
N LEU A 474 32.79 -4.30 9.15
CA LEU A 474 34.06 -3.99 9.81
C LEU A 474 34.01 -4.36 11.30
N ASP A 475 35.06 -5.01 11.80
CA ASP A 475 35.19 -5.27 13.23
C ASP A 475 35.92 -4.09 13.90
N VAL A 476 35.39 -3.61 15.03
CA VAL A 476 35.85 -2.41 15.74
C VAL A 476 35.79 -2.60 17.26
N LYS A 477 36.57 -1.80 17.98
CA LYS A 477 36.52 -1.68 19.44
C LYS A 477 36.42 -0.22 19.84
N VAL A 478 35.52 0.09 20.76
CA VAL A 478 35.45 1.43 21.36
C VAL A 478 36.61 1.57 22.36
N VAL A 479 37.47 2.56 22.13
CA VAL A 479 38.69 2.82 22.93
C VAL A 479 38.50 4.00 23.87
N SER A 480 37.58 4.91 23.53
CA SER A 480 37.23 6.06 24.36
C SER A 480 35.73 6.24 24.31
N ARG A 481 35.12 6.35 25.49
CA ARG A 481 33.67 6.56 25.63
C ARG A 481 33.23 7.89 25.05
N ASP A 482 31.98 7.95 24.63
CA ASP A 482 31.29 9.21 24.41
C ASP A 482 31.06 9.90 25.76
N THR A 483 31.47 11.17 25.86
CA THR A 483 31.30 11.97 27.08
C THR A 483 29.95 12.65 27.16
N GLU A 484 29.21 12.68 26.05
CA GLU A 484 27.86 13.25 26.01
C GLU A 484 26.82 12.25 26.53
N LEU A 485 27.12 10.95 26.47
CA LEU A 485 26.26 9.90 27.02
C LEU A 485 26.48 9.70 28.53
N GLU A 486 25.40 9.64 29.31
CA GLU A 486 25.46 9.32 30.75
C GLU A 486 26.05 7.92 30.97
N THR A 487 25.57 6.94 30.20
CA THR A 487 26.11 5.59 30.13
C THR A 487 26.32 5.20 28.68
N ASP A 488 27.57 5.06 28.26
CA ASP A 488 27.92 4.61 26.91
C ASP A 488 27.79 3.07 26.81
N PRO A 489 26.80 2.54 26.06
CA PRO A 489 26.57 1.11 25.97
C PRO A 489 27.64 0.38 25.17
N LEU A 490 28.38 1.07 24.29
CA LEU A 490 29.30 0.45 23.33
C LEU A 490 30.68 0.15 23.92
N VAL A 491 31.09 0.85 24.99
CA VAL A 491 32.42 0.71 25.62
C VAL A 491 32.63 -0.65 26.30
N GLY A 492 31.55 -1.30 26.73
CA GLY A 492 31.61 -2.57 27.45
C GLY A 492 31.91 -3.80 26.59
N PHE A 493 32.06 -3.63 25.27
CA PHE A 493 32.27 -4.73 24.33
C PHE A 493 33.75 -4.90 23.96
N ALA A 494 34.22 -6.15 23.96
CA ALA A 494 35.58 -6.48 23.54
C ALA A 494 35.80 -6.25 22.04
N SER A 495 34.76 -6.53 21.24
CA SER A 495 34.70 -6.29 19.80
C SER A 495 33.24 -6.12 19.38
N LEU A 496 32.99 -5.18 18.47
CA LEU A 496 31.71 -4.91 17.80
C LEU A 496 31.92 -5.06 16.29
N ARG A 497 30.88 -5.43 15.56
CA ARG A 497 30.89 -5.42 14.09
C ARG A 497 29.96 -4.33 13.60
N ILE A 498 30.46 -3.44 12.75
CA ILE A 498 29.63 -2.52 11.96
C ILE A 498 29.12 -3.33 10.78
N GLU A 499 27.83 -3.59 10.75
CA GLU A 499 27.17 -4.44 9.74
C GLU A 499 26.86 -3.64 8.47
N GLY A 500 26.48 -2.37 8.64
CA GLY A 500 26.14 -1.48 7.55
C GLY A 500 25.80 -0.07 8.01
N ALA A 501 25.51 0.78 7.04
CA ALA A 501 25.05 2.14 7.22
C ALA A 501 23.62 2.30 6.68
N LEU A 502 22.85 3.21 7.25
CA LEU A 502 21.58 3.67 6.70
C LEU A 502 21.44 5.18 6.84
N MET A 503 20.71 5.77 5.90
CA MET A 503 20.28 7.17 5.96
C MET A 503 18.84 7.18 6.44
N GLU A 504 18.65 7.55 7.71
CA GLU A 504 17.36 7.49 8.37
C GLU A 504 16.77 8.88 8.54
N PRO A 505 15.53 9.14 8.09
CA PRO A 505 14.85 10.37 8.45
C PRO A 505 14.44 10.31 9.93
N THR A 506 14.83 11.34 10.67
CA THR A 506 14.73 11.41 12.12
C THR A 506 14.02 12.66 12.57
N ILE A 507 13.33 12.52 13.71
CA ILE A 507 12.75 13.64 14.45
C ILE A 507 13.45 13.71 15.81
N GLN A 508 14.03 14.86 16.13
CA GLN A 508 14.60 15.09 17.46
C GLN A 508 13.49 15.52 18.41
N ALA A 509 13.27 14.74 19.46
CA ALA A 509 12.21 14.94 20.43
C ALA A 509 12.75 15.02 21.86
N SER A 510 11.96 15.64 22.76
CA SER A 510 12.14 15.53 24.20
C SER A 510 10.79 15.49 24.91
N PHE A 511 10.78 15.02 26.14
CA PHE A 511 9.60 15.17 26.98
C PHE A 511 9.55 16.57 27.60
N PRO A 512 8.35 17.20 27.76
CA PRO A 512 8.21 18.50 28.42
C PRO A 512 8.79 18.57 29.83
N HIS A 513 8.75 17.44 30.55
CA HIS A 513 9.25 17.33 31.92
C HIS A 513 10.77 17.06 31.99
N ARG A 514 11.42 16.78 30.85
CA ARG A 514 12.87 16.53 30.70
C ARG A 514 13.40 17.15 29.40
N PRO A 515 13.39 18.49 29.25
CA PRO A 515 13.83 19.15 28.02
C PRO A 515 15.34 19.02 27.74
N ASP A 516 16.13 18.72 28.78
CA ASP A 516 17.60 18.58 28.70
C ASP A 516 18.03 17.28 28.00
N LEU A 517 17.19 16.24 28.05
CA LEU A 517 17.43 14.94 27.43
C LEU A 517 16.65 14.86 26.13
N ARG A 518 17.35 14.95 25.01
CA ARG A 518 16.78 14.80 23.68
C ARG A 518 17.11 13.42 23.12
N PHE A 519 16.17 12.85 22.41
CA PHE A 519 16.34 11.57 21.72
C PHE A 519 15.93 11.72 20.26
N GLN A 520 16.42 10.81 19.42
CA GLN A 520 16.09 10.78 18.00
C GLN A 520 15.09 9.66 17.75
N ILE A 521 14.01 9.97 17.03
CA ILE A 521 12.99 9.03 16.62
C ILE A 521 13.24 8.66 15.14
N PRO A 522 13.65 7.42 14.84
CA PRO A 522 13.73 6.89 13.47
C PRO A 522 12.33 6.75 12.86
N ALA A 523 11.95 7.65 11.96
CA ALA A 523 10.56 7.75 11.51
C ALA A 523 10.12 6.56 10.62
N GLN A 524 11.03 5.87 9.94
CA GLN A 524 10.68 4.73 9.08
C GLN A 524 10.47 3.43 9.86
N TRP A 525 10.91 3.40 11.12
CA TRP A 525 10.93 2.19 11.95
C TRP A 525 10.03 2.31 13.18
N LEU A 526 9.34 3.44 13.34
CA LEU A 526 8.40 3.67 14.43
C LEU A 526 7.08 4.21 13.88
N SER A 527 6.00 3.46 14.06
CA SER A 527 4.65 3.95 13.77
C SER A 527 4.17 4.78 14.96
N LEU A 528 3.91 6.07 14.78
CA LEU A 528 3.34 6.95 15.80
C LEU A 528 2.38 7.94 15.13
N SER A 529 1.22 8.17 15.74
CA SER A 529 0.26 9.19 15.31
C SER A 529 0.27 10.34 16.30
N VAL A 530 0.47 11.56 15.82
CA VAL A 530 0.57 12.77 16.64
C VAL A 530 -0.24 13.93 16.07
N CYS A 531 -0.51 14.97 16.85
CA CYS A 531 -1.01 16.24 16.31
C CYS A 531 -0.28 17.43 16.92
N PHE A 532 -0.26 18.55 16.19
CA PHE A 532 0.15 19.83 16.74
C PHE A 532 -0.81 20.26 17.85
N THR A 533 -0.23 20.84 18.90
CA THR A 533 -0.99 21.48 19.97
C THR A 533 -0.76 22.98 19.92
N GLU A 534 -1.72 23.76 20.42
CA GLU A 534 -1.58 25.21 20.58
C GLU A 534 -0.81 25.58 21.87
N ASP A 535 -0.27 24.57 22.57
CA ASP A 535 0.44 24.78 23.82
C ASP A 535 1.75 25.56 23.59
N PRO A 536 2.07 26.52 24.47
CA PRO A 536 3.35 27.21 24.40
C PRO A 536 4.48 26.23 24.70
N LEU A 537 5.65 26.48 24.10
CA LEU A 537 6.84 25.68 24.33
C LEU A 537 7.24 25.70 25.82
N PRO A 538 7.49 24.55 26.44
CA PRO A 538 7.89 24.48 27.83
C PRO A 538 9.36 24.90 28.01
N GLY A 539 9.61 26.04 28.66
CA GLY A 539 10.96 26.44 29.16
C GLY A 539 11.26 27.96 29.12
N PRO A 540 12.19 28.46 29.95
CA PRO A 540 12.61 29.87 29.92
C PRO A 540 13.49 30.18 28.69
N GLN A 541 13.19 31.28 28.02
CA GLN A 541 13.79 31.73 26.75
C GLN A 541 15.29 32.17 26.85
N ASP A 542 15.87 32.17 28.05
CA ASP A 542 17.07 32.97 28.36
C ASP A 542 18.37 32.21 28.64
N GLN A 543 18.41 30.87 28.50
CA GLN A 543 19.69 30.15 28.48
C GLN A 543 19.56 28.80 27.77
N PRO A 544 20.42 28.47 26.79
CA PRO A 544 20.42 27.14 26.20
C PRO A 544 20.92 26.15 27.26
N PRO A 545 20.08 25.19 27.72
CA PRO A 545 20.55 24.15 28.62
C PRO A 545 21.65 23.33 27.94
N LYS A 546 22.44 22.62 28.74
CA LYS A 546 23.42 21.67 28.21
C LYS A 546 22.65 20.45 27.70
N VAL A 547 22.27 20.50 26.43
CA VAL A 547 21.46 19.47 25.76
C VAL A 547 22.28 18.19 25.61
N CYS A 548 21.77 17.10 26.18
CA CYS A 548 22.28 15.75 25.95
C CYS A 548 21.42 15.10 24.87
N THR A 549 22.03 14.68 23.76
CA THR A 549 21.33 13.93 22.71
C THR A 549 21.75 12.48 22.73
N GLU A 550 20.79 11.56 22.89
CA GLU A 550 21.06 10.13 22.75
C GLU A 550 21.55 9.82 21.34
N SER A 551 22.81 9.39 21.23
CA SER A 551 23.48 9.11 19.97
C SER A 551 23.50 7.61 19.63
N VAL A 552 23.10 6.73 20.57
CA VAL A 552 23.10 5.27 20.43
C VAL A 552 21.79 4.68 20.95
N LEU A 553 21.14 3.83 20.14
CA LEU A 553 19.91 3.12 20.47
C LEU A 553 20.16 1.61 20.41
N GLU A 554 19.77 0.84 21.44
CA GLU A 554 19.75 -0.61 21.34
C GLU A 554 18.53 -1.06 20.52
N VAL A 555 18.72 -1.99 19.59
CA VAL A 555 17.67 -2.54 18.73
C VAL A 555 17.45 -4.02 18.99
N THR A 556 16.29 -4.51 18.57
CA THR A 556 15.89 -5.90 18.72
C THR A 556 16.43 -6.78 17.58
N ASP A 557 16.40 -8.10 17.78
CA ASP A 557 16.69 -9.07 16.73
C ASP A 557 15.75 -8.90 15.52
N THR A 558 14.47 -8.55 15.75
CA THR A 558 13.49 -8.31 14.68
C THR A 558 13.90 -7.13 13.80
N PHE A 559 14.34 -6.01 14.39
CA PHE A 559 14.89 -4.87 13.64
C PHE A 559 16.08 -5.32 12.76
N PHE A 560 17.02 -6.06 13.35
CA PHE A 560 18.20 -6.54 12.65
C PHE A 560 17.85 -7.39 11.41
N TYR A 561 16.92 -8.34 11.55
CA TYR A 561 16.49 -9.17 10.43
C TYR A 561 15.73 -8.39 9.35
N GLU A 562 14.85 -7.47 9.74
CA GLU A 562 14.12 -6.61 8.79
C GLU A 562 15.07 -5.69 8.02
N TYR A 563 16.14 -5.19 8.65
CA TYR A 563 17.20 -4.45 7.96
C TYR A 563 17.87 -5.29 6.87
N HIS A 564 18.29 -6.52 7.20
CA HIS A 564 18.95 -7.40 6.23
C HIS A 564 18.03 -7.84 5.09
N LYS A 565 16.74 -8.07 5.37
CA LYS A 565 15.74 -8.41 4.36
C LYS A 565 15.58 -7.31 3.29
N LYS A 566 15.70 -6.04 3.68
CA LYS A 566 15.67 -4.90 2.76
C LYS A 566 16.97 -4.74 1.96
N GLY A 567 18.10 -5.16 2.53
CA GLY A 567 19.44 -4.88 2.00
C GLY A 567 19.97 -5.87 0.96
N ASN A 568 19.58 -7.15 0.99
CA ASN A 568 20.10 -8.11 0.02
C ASN A 568 19.25 -9.40 -0.08
N PRO A 569 18.33 -9.52 -1.06
CA PRO A 569 17.58 -10.77 -1.28
C PRO A 569 18.38 -11.85 -2.05
N ASP A 570 19.56 -11.53 -2.60
CA ASP A 570 20.20 -12.30 -3.68
C ASP A 570 21.65 -12.73 -3.40
N GLU A 571 22.06 -12.78 -2.13
CA GLU A 571 23.39 -13.29 -1.76
C GLU A 571 23.47 -14.81 -2.00
N ALA A 572 24.30 -15.23 -2.95
CA ALA A 572 24.47 -16.64 -3.27
C ALA A 572 24.99 -17.42 -2.06
N PRO A 573 24.46 -18.62 -1.77
CA PRO A 573 24.97 -19.44 -0.68
C PRO A 573 26.42 -19.88 -0.97
N PRO A 574 27.22 -20.16 0.07
CA PRO A 574 28.59 -20.66 -0.10
C PRO A 574 28.59 -21.93 -0.97
N PRO A 575 29.54 -22.07 -1.91
CA PRO A 575 29.60 -23.21 -2.81
C PRO A 575 29.83 -24.49 -2.02
N ARG A 576 29.06 -25.54 -2.35
CA ARG A 576 29.25 -26.86 -1.74
C ARG A 576 30.47 -27.55 -2.37
N PRO A 577 31.24 -28.34 -1.59
CA PRO A 577 32.28 -29.19 -2.13
C PRO A 577 31.74 -30.12 -3.23
N PRO A 578 32.56 -30.54 -4.21
CA PRO A 578 32.17 -31.52 -5.23
C PRO A 578 31.61 -32.80 -4.58
N LYS A 579 30.52 -33.36 -5.15
CA LYS A 579 29.89 -34.58 -4.61
C LYS A 579 30.81 -35.80 -4.86
N ARG A 580 31.15 -36.52 -3.79
CA ARG A 580 31.74 -37.88 -3.85
C ARG A 580 30.65 -38.94 -3.93
N ASP A 581 30.81 -39.95 -4.78
CA ASP A 581 30.00 -41.18 -4.72
C ASP A 581 30.60 -42.10 -3.62
N LEU A 582 30.03 -42.04 -2.42
CA LEU A 582 30.43 -42.88 -1.29
C LEU A 582 29.96 -44.35 -1.50
N THR A 583 30.71 -45.12 -2.29
CA THR A 583 30.58 -46.58 -2.33
C THR A 583 31.91 -47.29 -2.12
N SER A 584 32.60 -47.05 -0.99
CA SER A 584 33.76 -47.89 -0.65
C SER A 584 34.27 -47.85 0.80
N HIS A 585 33.45 -47.59 1.83
CA HIS A 585 33.90 -47.87 3.20
C HIS A 585 32.86 -48.62 4.04
N THR A 586 32.95 -49.96 3.99
CA THR A 586 32.36 -50.82 5.00
C THR A 586 33.20 -50.74 6.28
N SER A 587 32.67 -50.11 7.32
CA SER A 587 33.16 -50.35 8.68
C SER A 587 31.99 -50.68 9.61
N LYS A 588 32.18 -51.82 10.29
CA LYS A 588 31.19 -52.53 11.10
C LYS A 588 30.94 -51.78 12.40
N SER A 589 29.68 -51.55 12.76
CA SER A 589 29.30 -51.34 14.16
C SER A 589 28.00 -52.09 14.50
N LYS A 590 27.88 -52.43 15.78
CA LYS A 590 27.26 -53.65 16.33
C LYS A 590 25.75 -53.51 16.59
N LYS A 591 25.11 -54.68 16.70
CA LYS A 591 23.67 -54.97 16.83
C LYS A 591 22.99 -54.56 18.16
N LYS A 592 21.73 -54.08 18.03
CA LYS A 592 20.46 -54.44 18.74
C LYS A 592 20.26 -54.01 20.22
N PRO A 593 19.01 -53.88 20.76
CA PRO A 593 17.76 -54.53 20.31
C PRO A 593 16.43 -53.71 20.29
N HIS A 594 15.51 -54.17 19.44
CA HIS A 594 14.05 -53.95 19.54
C HIS A 594 13.40 -54.98 20.50
N LYS A 595 12.32 -54.55 21.18
CA LYS A 595 11.23 -55.37 21.76
C LYS A 595 9.94 -55.03 20.98
N SER A 596 9.36 -55.95 20.18
CA SER A 596 8.21 -56.86 20.46
C SER A 596 6.92 -56.12 20.86
N MET A 597 5.69 -56.39 20.38
CA MET A 597 5.08 -57.52 19.66
C MET A 597 3.60 -57.17 19.36
N LYS A 598 3.04 -57.64 18.21
CA LYS A 598 1.70 -58.25 17.96
C LYS A 598 0.38 -57.50 18.35
N SER A 599 -0.81 -57.69 17.76
CA SER A 599 -1.39 -58.22 16.50
C SER A 599 -2.93 -58.35 16.72
N LYS A 600 -3.73 -58.48 15.64
CA LYS A 600 -5.11 -59.06 15.51
C LYS A 600 -6.31 -58.12 15.79
N ASP A 601 -7.46 -58.18 15.10
CA ASP A 601 -8.08 -59.18 14.20
C ASP A 601 -9.10 -58.50 13.23
N ASN A 602 -9.38 -59.14 12.08
CA ASN A 602 -10.50 -58.90 11.13
C ASN A 602 -11.74 -59.75 11.59
N PRO A 603 -12.94 -59.89 10.93
CA PRO A 603 -13.34 -59.49 9.57
C PRO A 603 -14.83 -59.08 9.28
N GLN A 604 -15.05 -58.54 8.05
CA GLN A 604 -16.21 -58.72 7.12
C GLN A 604 -17.62 -58.19 7.54
N LYS A 605 -18.53 -57.68 6.70
CA LYS A 605 -18.94 -58.06 5.31
C LYS A 605 -20.02 -57.08 4.76
N SER A 606 -19.98 -56.85 3.43
CA SER A 606 -21.08 -56.74 2.42
C SER A 606 -22.17 -55.62 2.42
N ILE A 607 -22.15 -54.88 1.29
CA ILE A 607 -23.16 -54.17 0.43
C ILE A 607 -24.42 -55.05 0.17
N PRO A 608 -25.68 -54.61 -0.20
CA PRO A 608 -26.12 -53.68 -1.31
C PRO A 608 -27.34 -52.75 -1.05
N THR A 609 -27.50 -51.56 -1.68
CA THR A 609 -27.98 -51.16 -3.05
C THR A 609 -29.50 -50.95 -3.18
N ASP A 610 -29.87 -49.97 -4.04
CA ASP A 610 -31.15 -49.65 -4.72
C ASP A 610 -32.13 -48.70 -4.02
N GLN A 611 -32.43 -47.50 -4.54
CA GLN A 611 -33.01 -47.02 -5.83
C GLN A 611 -34.54 -46.81 -5.80
N PHE A 612 -34.92 -45.54 -6.04
CA PHE A 612 -36.07 -44.98 -6.76
C PHE A 612 -37.52 -45.42 -6.44
N SER A 613 -38.36 -44.46 -6.03
CA SER A 613 -39.44 -43.83 -6.85
C SER A 613 -40.84 -44.27 -6.33
N VAL A 614 -41.99 -43.59 -6.47
CA VAL A 614 -42.56 -42.61 -7.41
C VAL A 614 -43.87 -42.00 -6.79
N LEU A 615 -44.40 -40.92 -7.38
CA LEU A 615 -45.82 -40.44 -7.48
C LEU A 615 -46.40 -39.61 -6.31
N THR A 616 -47.26 -38.58 -6.48
CA THR A 616 -48.24 -38.25 -7.55
C THR A 616 -48.76 -36.79 -7.45
N LEU A 617 -49.28 -36.25 -8.57
CA LEU A 617 -50.02 -34.98 -8.74
C LEU A 617 -51.40 -34.93 -8.03
N THR A 618 -51.96 -33.72 -7.81
CA THR A 618 -53.35 -33.37 -8.20
C THR A 618 -53.62 -31.86 -8.39
N ASN A 619 -54.64 -31.60 -9.22
CA ASN A 619 -55.14 -30.37 -9.86
C ASN A 619 -55.81 -29.28 -8.97
N LYS A 620 -55.94 -28.02 -9.47
CA LYS A 620 -57.21 -27.41 -9.95
C LYS A 620 -57.16 -25.90 -10.35
N LYS A 621 -57.61 -25.65 -11.59
CA LYS A 621 -58.54 -24.63 -12.17
C LYS A 621 -58.35 -23.10 -12.08
N LYS A 622 -58.63 -22.48 -13.25
CA LYS A 622 -58.72 -21.05 -13.68
C LYS A 622 -60.10 -20.41 -13.45
N GLY A 623 -60.15 -19.06 -13.45
CA GLY A 623 -61.32 -18.17 -13.67
C GLY A 623 -60.88 -16.71 -14.00
N PRO A 624 -61.71 -15.84 -14.62
CA PRO A 624 -61.32 -14.98 -15.75
C PRO A 624 -61.30 -13.44 -15.51
N ALA A 625 -60.84 -12.68 -16.52
CA ALA A 625 -60.74 -11.22 -16.57
C ALA A 625 -61.97 -10.51 -17.19
N PRO A 626 -62.21 -9.21 -16.90
CA PRO A 626 -63.16 -8.37 -17.62
C PRO A 626 -62.53 -7.20 -18.45
N PRO A 627 -63.30 -6.55 -19.37
CA PRO A 627 -62.83 -5.81 -20.56
C PRO A 627 -62.89 -4.26 -20.43
N PRO A 628 -62.47 -3.48 -21.47
CA PRO A 628 -62.29 -2.02 -21.40
C PRO A 628 -63.46 -1.21 -22.01
N PRO A 629 -63.55 0.09 -21.70
CA PRO A 629 -64.02 1.13 -22.64
C PRO A 629 -63.05 2.35 -22.61
N GLY A 630 -62.91 3.25 -23.59
CA GLY A 630 -63.65 3.68 -24.78
C GLY A 630 -63.36 5.20 -24.96
N ASP A 631 -63.15 5.65 -26.20
CA ASP A 631 -62.65 6.98 -26.63
C ASP A 631 -63.38 8.23 -26.08
N LEU A 632 -62.71 9.40 -26.04
CA LEU A 632 -63.07 10.66 -26.74
C LEU A 632 -62.12 11.85 -26.42
N ASP A 633 -61.73 12.53 -27.51
CA ASP A 633 -61.48 13.96 -27.77
C ASP A 633 -60.26 14.76 -27.26
N CYS A 634 -59.73 15.52 -28.24
CA CYS A 634 -58.58 16.41 -28.26
C CYS A 634 -58.87 17.82 -27.72
N GLU A 635 -58.02 18.32 -26.82
CA GLU A 635 -57.55 19.72 -26.76
C GLU A 635 -56.31 19.80 -25.82
N PRO A 636 -55.20 20.51 -26.15
CA PRO A 636 -54.06 20.62 -25.24
C PRO A 636 -54.25 21.77 -24.23
N PRO A 637 -54.06 21.53 -22.91
CA PRO A 637 -54.08 22.56 -21.87
C PRO A 637 -52.71 23.28 -21.74
N PRO A 638 -52.61 24.38 -20.98
CA PRO A 638 -51.46 25.28 -21.01
C PRO A 638 -50.19 24.66 -20.41
N ILE A 639 -49.05 24.97 -21.03
CA ILE A 639 -47.72 24.42 -20.72
C ILE A 639 -47.19 25.05 -19.42
N ALA A 640 -46.93 24.20 -18.43
CA ALA A 640 -46.22 24.55 -17.20
C ALA A 640 -44.70 24.34 -17.36
N PRO A 641 -43.84 25.23 -16.82
CA PRO A 641 -42.39 25.02 -16.80
C PRO A 641 -42.01 23.82 -15.92
N ARG A 642 -40.91 23.14 -16.28
CA ARG A 642 -40.38 21.97 -15.54
C ARG A 642 -40.12 22.34 -14.07
N LYS A 643 -40.74 21.63 -13.14
CA LYS A 643 -40.24 21.48 -11.77
C LYS A 643 -39.18 20.39 -11.78
N LEU A 644 -38.02 20.66 -11.16
CA LEU A 644 -37.12 19.57 -10.76
C LEU A 644 -37.92 18.59 -9.89
N SER A 645 -37.68 17.30 -10.11
CA SER A 645 -38.40 16.22 -9.43
C SER A 645 -38.17 16.27 -7.92
N ASP A 646 -39.13 16.82 -7.18
CA ASP A 646 -39.33 16.50 -5.77
C ASP A 646 -39.64 15.00 -5.66
N SER A 647 -38.87 14.31 -4.82
CA SER A 647 -39.10 12.93 -4.46
C SER A 647 -40.47 12.78 -3.81
N GLY A 648 -41.32 11.94 -4.43
CA GLY A 648 -42.62 11.59 -3.88
C GLY A 648 -42.45 10.87 -2.54
N MET A 649 -42.91 11.54 -1.48
CA MET A 649 -43.08 11.00 -0.13
C MET A 649 -44.09 9.84 -0.15
N GLY A 650 -43.58 8.64 -0.40
CA GLY A 650 -44.31 7.38 -0.29
C GLY A 650 -43.67 6.51 0.77
N THR A 651 -44.44 6.09 1.77
CA THR A 651 -44.02 5.12 2.79
C THR A 651 -43.63 3.80 2.14
N VAL A 652 -42.33 3.57 1.94
CA VAL A 652 -41.80 2.31 1.39
C VAL A 652 -41.31 1.44 2.55
N LYS A 653 -41.89 0.25 2.67
CA LYS A 653 -41.38 -0.83 3.53
C LYS A 653 -40.03 -1.29 2.97
N ALA A 654 -39.02 -1.32 3.84
CA ALA A 654 -37.65 -1.70 3.52
C ALA A 654 -37.56 -3.09 2.87
N LYS A 655 -36.78 -3.18 1.78
CA LYS A 655 -36.28 -4.45 1.23
C LYS A 655 -34.83 -4.66 1.72
N PRO A 656 -34.39 -5.90 1.95
CA PRO A 656 -33.05 -6.19 2.46
C PRO A 656 -31.95 -5.98 1.41
N ASN A 657 -30.80 -5.45 1.84
CA ASN A 657 -29.60 -5.18 1.03
C ASN A 657 -28.81 -6.47 0.66
N THR A 658 -28.17 -6.47 -0.51
CA THR A 658 -27.53 -7.62 -1.20
C THR A 658 -26.03 -7.79 -0.97
N TYR A 659 -25.45 -7.13 0.04
CA TYR A 659 -24.01 -7.20 0.32
C TYR A 659 -23.50 -8.53 0.93
N VAL A 660 -24.36 -9.54 1.12
CA VAL A 660 -24.00 -10.87 1.64
C VAL A 660 -24.20 -11.99 0.60
N THR A 661 -24.10 -11.68 -0.71
CA THR A 661 -24.18 -12.73 -1.75
C THR A 661 -23.17 -12.57 -2.88
N GLN A 662 -21.91 -12.91 -2.58
CA GLN A 662 -20.94 -13.51 -3.50
C GLN A 662 -20.18 -14.55 -2.64
N THR A 663 -20.00 -15.84 -2.94
CA THR A 663 -20.06 -16.61 -4.19
C THR A 663 -20.13 -18.09 -3.81
N GLN A 664 -21.22 -18.79 -4.12
CA GLN A 664 -21.19 -20.26 -4.29
C GLN A 664 -21.80 -20.60 -5.65
N ARG A 665 -21.02 -20.40 -6.71
CA ARG A 665 -21.33 -21.04 -8.01
C ARG A 665 -20.71 -22.43 -8.01
N LYS A 666 -21.55 -23.45 -7.80
CA LYS A 666 -21.27 -24.81 -8.23
C LYS A 666 -21.30 -24.83 -9.75
N VAL A 667 -20.17 -25.15 -10.39
CA VAL A 667 -20.11 -25.48 -11.81
C VAL A 667 -20.09 -27.03 -11.92
N PRO A 668 -20.87 -27.65 -12.82
CA PRO A 668 -20.85 -29.10 -13.02
C PRO A 668 -19.60 -29.51 -13.80
N TRP A 669 -18.86 -30.50 -13.31
CA TRP A 669 -17.76 -31.12 -14.06
C TRP A 669 -18.31 -32.23 -14.95
N ASN A 670 -18.07 -32.11 -16.26
CA ASN A 670 -18.06 -33.24 -17.20
C ASN A 670 -16.65 -33.81 -17.26
N ASP A 671 -16.57 -35.14 -17.27
CA ASP A 671 -15.37 -35.97 -17.35
C ASP A 671 -14.50 -35.68 -18.59
N ILE A 672 -13.16 -35.78 -18.42
CA ILE A 672 -12.13 -36.43 -19.28
C ILE A 672 -10.72 -36.12 -18.69
N PRO A 673 -9.72 -37.02 -18.84
CA PRO A 673 -8.85 -37.47 -17.74
C PRO A 673 -7.46 -36.84 -17.65
N ALA A 674 -6.79 -37.23 -16.56
CA ALA A 674 -5.53 -36.82 -15.95
C ALA A 674 -4.26 -36.77 -16.83
N ASP A 675 -3.37 -35.85 -16.46
CA ASP A 675 -1.90 -35.97 -16.48
C ASP A 675 -1.35 -35.01 -15.39
N MET A 676 -1.03 -35.50 -14.19
CA MET A 676 0.27 -35.93 -13.67
C MET A 676 1.24 -34.78 -13.29
N ASP A 677 1.63 -34.83 -12.01
CA ASP A 677 2.79 -34.25 -11.31
C ASP A 677 2.82 -32.76 -10.90
N SER A 678 2.48 -32.50 -9.63
CA SER A 678 3.33 -31.72 -8.70
C SER A 678 2.81 -31.87 -7.26
N ASP A 679 3.49 -32.67 -6.45
CA ASP A 679 3.25 -32.82 -5.01
C ASP A 679 3.55 -31.52 -4.24
N HIS A 680 2.56 -31.04 -3.46
CA HIS A 680 2.77 -30.08 -2.39
C HIS A 680 2.45 -30.77 -1.06
N ASP A 681 3.49 -30.96 -0.24
CA ASP A 681 3.39 -31.37 1.16
C ASP A 681 2.64 -30.32 1.98
N TYR A 682 1.46 -30.67 2.50
CA TYR A 682 0.82 -29.96 3.61
C TYR A 682 0.87 -30.84 4.86
N GLU A 683 1.44 -30.31 5.93
CA GLU A 683 1.35 -30.90 7.27
C GLU A 683 -0.11 -30.97 7.71
N THR A 684 -0.57 -32.17 8.08
CA THR A 684 -1.89 -32.42 8.64
C THR A 684 -1.97 -31.90 10.07
N VAL A 685 -2.92 -31.00 10.34
CA VAL A 685 -3.21 -30.48 11.67
C VAL A 685 -3.85 -31.59 12.52
N ASP A 686 -3.26 -31.83 13.69
CA ASP A 686 -3.65 -32.87 14.66
C ASP A 686 -5.08 -32.65 15.20
N ASP A 687 -5.89 -33.72 15.18
CA ASP A 687 -7.29 -33.77 15.64
C ASP A 687 -7.47 -33.30 17.10
N THR A 688 -6.38 -33.27 17.88
CA THR A 688 -6.37 -32.70 19.23
C THR A 688 -6.59 -31.19 19.27
N LEU A 689 -6.15 -30.44 18.25
CA LEU A 689 -6.36 -28.98 18.18
C LEU A 689 -7.82 -28.63 17.89
N VAL A 690 -8.46 -29.43 17.03
CA VAL A 690 -9.88 -29.30 16.68
C VAL A 690 -10.77 -29.62 17.89
N ALA A 691 -10.39 -30.61 18.69
CA ALA A 691 -11.08 -30.94 19.92
C ALA A 691 -10.95 -29.84 21.00
N MET A 692 -9.79 -29.18 21.10
CA MET A 692 -9.57 -28.05 22.01
C MET A 692 -10.39 -26.82 21.65
N MET A 693 -10.47 -26.46 20.36
CA MET A 693 -11.29 -25.32 19.92
C MET A 693 -12.78 -25.55 20.21
N LYS A 694 -13.24 -26.80 20.09
CA LYS A 694 -14.64 -27.16 20.38
C LYS A 694 -14.97 -27.08 21.87
N THR A 695 -14.02 -27.40 22.76
CA THR A 695 -14.22 -27.27 24.21
C THR A 695 -14.18 -25.82 24.69
N ALA A 696 -13.39 -24.96 24.05
CA ALA A 696 -13.35 -23.52 24.37
C ALA A 696 -14.65 -22.79 23.98
N GLN A 697 -15.33 -23.25 22.92
CA GLN A 697 -16.56 -22.64 22.42
C GLN A 697 -17.79 -22.97 23.27
N GLU A 698 -17.77 -24.08 24.02
CA GLU A 698 -18.87 -24.48 24.93
C GLU A 698 -18.79 -23.79 26.31
N SER A 699 -17.65 -23.19 26.68
CA SER A 699 -17.46 -22.54 27.99
C SER A 699 -17.88 -21.06 28.08
N VAL A 700 -18.43 -20.46 27.02
CA VAL A 700 -18.74 -19.02 26.96
C VAL A 700 -20.21 -18.68 27.30
N THR A 701 -21.05 -19.67 27.66
CA THR A 701 -22.48 -19.43 27.96
C THR A 701 -22.84 -19.09 29.41
N PHE A 702 -21.86 -18.77 30.26
CA PHE A 702 -22.14 -18.13 31.55
C PHE A 702 -21.07 -17.08 31.89
N TYR A 703 -21.29 -15.85 31.42
CA TYR A 703 -21.06 -14.60 32.16
C TYR A 703 -21.92 -13.48 31.57
#